data_AF-A0A2V6A4L2-F1
#
_entry.id   AF-A0A2V6A4L2-F1
#
_cell.length_a   1.000
_cell.length_b   1.000
_cell.length_c   1.000
_cell.angle_alpha   90.00
_cell.angle_beta   90.00
_cell.angle_gamma   90.00
#
_symmetry.space_group_name_H-M   'P 1'
#
loop_
_entity.id
_entity.type
_entity.pdbx_description
1 polymer ?
#
loop_
_entity_poly.entity_id
_entity_poly.type
_entity_poly.pdbx_seq_one_letter_code
_entity_poly.pdbx_strand_id
1 'polypeptide(L)'
;MVPGSTRNWIAVHAVQQFSLNKKITTSQVRNPANRQRKGKKGTTMNSLTQFKKTRILIALALVVLGLGLIVIVSIPSGRAQDFDPRCSDRTAKGEFNCTINKPIVSRSEYVYQNVVFAPGDTVYINGDGCVQTGGSGPTWKRYVNPSGDNSDHLYHGMVRIPTAKLAGTDVGNSLTRIKNVVGRLLTVTGEGVPASALVLHLGYEDDNYNDNGYDRHDPGSEDQCKGDQRNDGGPAHVTITICRGVACAPTTSRFDFDVLSSRVDPNGFLLNPHWSYQDRPGNHGKIPATSLCHEFSKHDVGRPYLSPNFPDCTDQSGLDSVDTPASVSVNLDVCRAGKVLSLDDLVSVVTGGVVGGTNSFIGHVNYFPITVQGNAGRITHEKWKDDDYDFSLVSDGDSEGSLYTNDRPDAHRKFLHVEFDSDETIDHFTNDEWASLRGNIDANANDSAAQLFVGHTIMTGMFGLDGEHGLKSELHPLYAMATRRDIESDPRDEAWLIFVRNLGDEGYCSSQIWNGGFEDYTFQLPWRHGMTSVEVNWDKTKFEGTDGTSGPMVRVVSPYRRAVPPSAISTAETARRSTTARGPTAGSSDLTSSAGALAPVLPGDAGVYVTFHLGHATTIPGGGTTWGPPASIPFLDGVLHLKWTGPALDSGHTTAGSPQPPRGLEATAALATERAVPSADEDNVAEHKLEAAVARLPQQQRTRVQKARAILSTPVAVHPLARGSFQILTAPPVTGAKAISAGQHAPIAGSAGSATRKLARDAAQMRALCEATNNAPAGLPAEVCEPNVRDHRTPPVRDHR
;
A
#
# COMPACT_ATOMS: atom_id res chain seq x y z
N MET A 1 5.83 52.50 -33.63
CA MET A 1 6.44 53.77 -33.19
C MET A 1 6.19 53.92 -31.69
N VAL A 2 7.26 54.01 -30.90
CA VAL A 2 7.31 54.55 -29.52
C VAL A 2 7.09 56.09 -29.61
N PRO A 3 6.79 56.91 -28.56
CA PRO A 3 6.94 56.70 -27.11
C PRO A 3 5.85 57.32 -26.18
N GLY A 4 5.95 57.08 -24.86
CA GLY A 4 5.18 57.84 -23.85
C GLY A 4 5.21 57.35 -22.39
N SER A 5 6.34 57.57 -21.70
CA SER A 5 6.64 57.42 -20.26
C SER A 5 5.55 57.84 -19.25
N THR A 6 5.42 57.07 -18.14
CA THR A 6 5.31 57.63 -16.76
C THR A 6 5.95 56.69 -15.71
N ARG A 7 6.85 57.27 -14.90
CA ARG A 7 7.48 56.70 -13.68
C ARG A 7 6.56 56.88 -12.47
N ASN A 8 6.69 56.03 -11.43
CA ASN A 8 6.88 56.50 -10.05
C ASN A 8 7.26 55.38 -9.02
N TRP A 9 8.41 55.60 -8.36
CA TRP A 9 8.88 55.31 -6.99
C TRP A 9 8.71 53.94 -6.31
N ILE A 10 9.85 53.29 -6.03
CA ILE A 10 10.07 52.50 -4.80
C ILE A 10 11.44 52.88 -4.21
N ALA A 11 11.45 53.12 -2.90
CA ALA A 11 12.57 53.62 -2.12
C ALA A 11 13.67 52.56 -1.91
N VAL A 12 14.92 52.98 -2.09
CA VAL A 12 16.13 52.22 -1.76
C VAL A 12 16.48 52.50 -0.30
N HIS A 13 16.53 51.47 0.54
CA HIS A 13 17.24 51.52 1.82
C HIS A 13 18.50 50.66 1.73
N ALA A 14 19.64 51.31 1.93
CA ALA A 14 20.97 50.74 1.94
C ALA A 14 21.18 49.90 3.21
N VAL A 15 21.65 48.66 3.06
CA VAL A 15 22.18 47.86 4.17
C VAL A 15 23.71 48.02 4.18
N GLN A 16 24.19 48.71 5.22
CA GLN A 16 25.60 48.86 5.53
C GLN A 16 26.21 47.51 5.95
N GLN A 17 27.34 47.17 5.34
CA GLN A 17 28.24 46.11 5.76
C GLN A 17 28.77 46.39 7.17
N PHE A 18 28.62 45.43 8.08
CA PHE A 18 29.43 45.35 9.29
C PHE A 18 30.30 44.10 9.22
N SER A 19 31.60 44.34 9.06
CA SER A 19 32.67 43.36 9.23
C SER A 19 32.98 43.22 10.72
N LEU A 20 32.88 42.00 11.27
CA LEU A 20 33.47 41.65 12.56
C LEU A 20 34.23 40.33 12.43
N ASN A 21 35.53 40.47 12.20
CA ASN A 21 36.53 39.46 12.48
C ASN A 21 36.52 39.11 13.97
N LYS A 22 36.33 37.82 14.31
CA LYS A 22 36.92 37.25 15.52
C LYS A 22 37.24 35.76 15.35
N LYS A 23 38.55 35.48 15.28
CA LYS A 23 39.16 34.17 15.52
C LYS A 23 38.72 33.64 16.89
N ILE A 24 38.26 32.39 16.95
CA ILE A 24 38.32 31.59 18.18
C ILE A 24 38.89 30.20 17.85
N THR A 25 39.82 29.83 18.72
CA THR A 25 40.82 28.77 18.63
C THR A 25 40.27 27.42 19.10
N THR A 26 40.93 26.37 18.61
CA THR A 26 40.91 24.94 18.90
C THR A 26 40.66 24.50 20.36
N SER A 27 39.87 23.43 20.54
CA SER A 27 39.93 22.47 21.68
C SER A 27 39.08 21.23 21.36
N GLN A 28 39.69 20.15 20.84
CA GLN A 28 40.04 18.93 21.59
C GLN A 28 38.85 18.01 21.99
N VAL A 29 38.58 17.07 21.07
CA VAL A 29 38.28 15.63 21.24
C VAL A 29 38.10 15.09 22.67
N ARG A 30 36.96 14.41 22.92
CA ARG A 30 36.86 13.24 23.81
C ARG A 30 35.72 12.28 23.40
N ASN A 31 36.10 11.07 23.02
CA ASN A 31 35.26 9.87 22.93
C ASN A 31 34.67 9.47 24.29
N PRO A 32 33.52 8.78 24.34
CA PRO A 32 33.19 7.86 25.41
C PRO A 32 33.25 6.40 24.94
N ALA A 33 34.07 5.63 25.63
CA ALA A 33 34.09 4.17 25.56
C ALA A 33 33.30 3.57 26.74
N ASN A 34 32.44 2.63 26.38
CA ASN A 34 32.15 1.35 27.04
C ASN A 34 31.67 1.26 28.51
N ARG A 35 30.48 0.68 28.63
CA ARG A 35 29.91 0.01 29.80
C ARG A 35 30.53 -1.37 30.02
N GLN A 36 30.83 -1.73 31.27
CA GLN A 36 30.68 -3.06 31.90
C GLN A 36 30.95 -2.84 33.40
N ARG A 37 30.34 -3.47 34.40
CA ARG A 37 29.44 -4.63 34.54
C ARG A 37 29.06 -4.74 36.04
N LYS A 38 28.06 -5.59 36.33
CA LYS A 38 27.66 -6.16 37.65
C LYS A 38 26.88 -5.20 38.56
N GLY A 39 25.78 -5.57 39.21
CA GLY A 39 25.09 -6.86 39.33
C GLY A 39 24.43 -6.93 40.71
N LYS A 40 23.27 -7.61 40.77
CA LYS A 40 22.55 -8.13 41.96
C LYS A 40 21.90 -7.09 42.90
N LYS A 41 20.56 -7.09 42.94
CA LYS A 41 19.68 -7.79 43.92
C LYS A 41 19.80 -7.20 45.33
N GLY A 42 18.70 -6.63 45.83
CA GLY A 42 18.61 -6.23 47.23
C GLY A 42 17.28 -5.57 47.55
N THR A 43 16.40 -6.36 48.12
CA THR A 43 15.00 -6.15 48.47
C THR A 43 14.79 -5.12 49.61
N THR A 44 13.53 -4.73 49.78
CA THR A 44 12.81 -4.39 51.03
C THR A 44 12.87 -2.96 51.61
N MET A 45 11.73 -2.28 51.39
CA MET A 45 10.77 -1.73 52.37
C MET A 45 11.19 -0.70 53.44
N ASN A 46 10.48 0.43 53.30
CA ASN A 46 9.69 1.17 54.31
C ASN A 46 10.33 2.22 55.23
N SER A 47 9.62 3.36 55.21
CA SER A 47 9.21 4.20 56.35
C SER A 47 9.97 5.51 56.60
N LEU A 48 9.32 6.59 56.17
CA LEU A 48 8.95 7.81 56.92
C LEU A 48 9.96 8.42 57.91
N THR A 49 10.28 9.69 57.68
CA THR A 49 10.33 10.75 58.72
C THR A 49 10.10 12.12 58.05
N GLN A 50 8.95 12.75 58.31
CA GLN A 50 8.74 13.89 59.22
C GLN A 50 9.33 15.24 58.78
N PHE A 51 8.44 16.21 58.55
CA PHE A 51 8.65 17.59 58.99
C PHE A 51 7.48 18.09 59.84
N LYS A 52 7.86 18.79 60.91
CA LYS A 52 7.05 19.17 62.06
C LYS A 52 6.47 20.58 61.90
N LYS A 53 5.20 20.70 62.34
CA LYS A 53 4.60 21.72 63.24
C LYS A 53 4.56 23.20 62.78
N THR A 54 3.40 23.83 62.98
CA THR A 54 3.18 24.88 64.01
C THR A 54 1.67 25.04 64.30
N ARG A 55 1.36 25.43 65.55
CA ARG A 55 0.10 25.31 66.31
C ARG A 55 -0.80 26.54 66.17
N ILE A 56 -2.13 26.37 66.22
CA ILE A 56 -3.08 27.31 66.85
C ILE A 56 -4.10 26.51 67.68
N LEU A 57 -4.54 27.15 68.77
CA LEU A 57 -5.11 26.64 70.00
C LEU A 57 -6.59 27.08 70.12
N ILE A 58 -7.36 26.31 70.89
CA ILE A 58 -8.64 26.61 71.58
C ILE A 58 -9.91 26.02 70.94
N ALA A 59 -10.65 25.35 71.81
CA ALA A 59 -11.78 24.47 71.61
C ALA A 59 -13.06 25.03 72.28
N LEU A 60 -14.18 24.34 71.96
CA LEU A 60 -15.47 24.24 72.67
C LEU A 60 -16.49 25.37 72.39
N ALA A 61 -17.79 25.11 72.15
CA ALA A 61 -18.56 23.88 71.94
C ALA A 61 -20.01 24.20 71.49
N LEU A 62 -20.66 23.17 70.91
CA LEU A 62 -22.08 22.80 70.97
C LEU A 62 -23.05 23.10 69.79
N VAL A 63 -23.78 22.01 69.49
CA VAL A 63 -25.12 21.84 68.90
C VAL A 63 -25.20 21.53 67.38
N VAL A 64 -25.07 20.22 67.11
CA VAL A 64 -25.96 19.37 66.28
C VAL A 64 -27.07 20.09 65.51
N LEU A 65 -27.04 19.99 64.17
CA LEU A 65 -28.20 19.61 63.34
C LEU A 65 -27.73 19.26 61.94
N GLY A 66 -28.17 18.09 61.47
CA GLY A 66 -27.64 17.43 60.29
C GLY A 66 -27.96 18.15 58.99
N LEU A 67 -26.94 18.23 58.14
CA LEU A 67 -27.08 18.30 56.69
C LEU A 67 -26.03 17.36 56.12
N GLY A 68 -26.50 16.29 55.47
CA GLY A 68 -25.65 15.35 54.75
C GLY A 68 -24.86 16.09 53.68
N LEU A 69 -23.56 16.22 53.89
CA LEU A 69 -22.64 16.69 52.87
C LEU A 69 -22.49 15.55 51.86
N ILE A 70 -23.28 15.59 50.78
CA ILE A 70 -23.02 14.78 49.60
C ILE A 70 -21.65 15.23 49.08
N VAL A 71 -20.64 14.37 49.29
CA VAL A 71 -19.39 14.47 48.54
C VAL A 71 -19.75 14.10 47.10
N ILE A 72 -20.10 15.12 46.30
CA ILE A 72 -20.17 14.98 44.85
C ILE A 72 -18.72 14.79 44.41
N VAL A 73 -18.31 13.52 44.30
CA VAL A 73 -17.19 13.16 43.46
C VAL A 73 -17.57 13.68 42.07
N SER A 74 -16.91 14.76 41.65
CA SER A 74 -17.05 15.26 40.29
C SER A 74 -16.43 14.21 39.38
N ILE A 75 -17.25 13.26 38.94
CA ILE A 75 -16.95 12.45 37.78
C ILE A 75 -16.77 13.48 36.64
N PRO A 76 -15.63 13.49 35.93
CA PRO A 76 -15.47 14.38 34.79
C PRO A 76 -16.68 14.14 33.88
N SER A 77 -17.48 15.18 33.68
CA SER A 77 -18.63 15.12 32.80
C SER A 77 -18.11 14.81 31.40
N GLY A 78 -18.29 13.56 30.96
CA GLY A 78 -18.08 13.19 29.58
C GLY A 78 -18.95 14.11 28.75
N ARG A 79 -18.32 14.93 27.90
CA ARG A 79 -19.05 15.70 26.89
C ARG A 79 -19.88 14.70 26.09
N ALA A 80 -21.17 14.99 25.92
CA ALA A 80 -22.10 14.14 25.20
C ALA A 80 -21.49 13.80 23.84
N GLN A 81 -21.16 12.53 23.67
CA GLN A 81 -20.81 11.98 22.37
C GLN A 81 -22.08 12.07 21.51
N ASP A 82 -21.96 12.58 20.29
CA ASP A 82 -23.09 12.67 19.36
C ASP A 82 -23.32 11.28 18.74
N PHE A 83 -23.86 10.37 19.55
CA PHE A 83 -24.18 9.03 19.12
C PHE A 83 -25.57 9.02 18.51
N ASP A 84 -25.64 8.67 17.23
CA ASP A 84 -26.87 8.11 16.69
C ASP A 84 -27.31 6.95 17.62
N PRO A 85 -28.55 6.95 18.15
CA PRO A 85 -29.00 5.90 19.07
C PRO A 85 -28.82 4.48 18.50
N ARG A 86 -28.86 4.34 17.17
CA ARG A 86 -28.66 3.08 16.44
C ARG A 86 -27.25 2.51 16.62
N CYS A 87 -26.26 3.32 16.99
CA CYS A 87 -24.89 2.85 17.29
C CYS A 87 -24.82 1.78 18.38
N SER A 88 -25.81 1.76 19.29
CA SER A 88 -25.88 0.81 20.40
C SER A 88 -26.89 -0.32 20.17
N ASP A 89 -27.55 -0.37 19.01
CA ASP A 89 -28.58 -1.35 18.65
C ASP A 89 -28.13 -2.19 17.44
N ARG A 90 -27.94 -3.50 17.64
CA ARG A 90 -27.53 -4.45 16.58
C ARG A 90 -28.62 -4.76 15.56
N THR A 91 -29.86 -4.43 15.87
CA THR A 91 -31.02 -4.72 15.02
C THR A 91 -31.38 -3.56 14.10
N ALA A 92 -30.97 -2.34 14.47
CA ALA A 92 -31.20 -1.13 13.69
C ALA A 92 -30.59 -1.23 12.28
N LYS A 93 -31.43 -1.11 11.26
CA LYS A 93 -31.05 -1.14 9.85
C LYS A 93 -30.80 0.27 9.31
N GLY A 94 -30.17 0.34 8.14
CA GLY A 94 -29.85 1.58 7.43
C GLY A 94 -28.40 2.00 7.59
N GLU A 95 -28.10 3.21 7.13
CA GLU A 95 -26.80 3.87 7.26
C GLU A 95 -26.85 4.86 8.44
N PHE A 96 -25.82 4.85 9.27
CA PHE A 96 -25.70 5.73 10.44
C PHE A 96 -24.25 5.93 10.90
N ASN A 97 -24.00 7.08 11.52
CA ASN A 97 -22.67 7.50 11.95
C ASN A 97 -22.54 7.43 13.47
N CYS A 98 -21.43 6.84 13.92
CA CYS A 98 -21.03 6.77 15.31
C CYS A 98 -19.75 7.57 15.47
N THR A 99 -19.87 8.85 15.86
CA THR A 99 -18.72 9.75 16.01
C THR A 99 -18.20 9.76 17.43
N ILE A 100 -16.95 9.35 17.61
CA ILE A 100 -16.19 9.44 18.84
C ILE A 100 -15.41 10.76 18.84
N ASN A 101 -15.88 11.73 19.61
CA ASN A 101 -15.16 12.98 19.85
C ASN A 101 -14.14 12.79 20.98
N LYS A 102 -12.92 13.29 20.80
CA LYS A 102 -11.81 13.16 21.75
C LYS A 102 -11.61 11.69 22.18
N PRO A 103 -11.25 10.78 21.26
CA PRO A 103 -11.00 9.39 21.61
C PRO A 103 -9.98 9.28 22.76
N ILE A 104 -10.11 8.25 23.59
CA ILE A 104 -9.18 8.02 24.71
C ILE A 104 -7.77 7.73 24.17
N VAL A 105 -6.86 8.66 24.41
CA VAL A 105 -5.46 8.63 23.95
C VAL A 105 -4.45 8.34 25.07
N SER A 106 -4.93 8.20 26.31
CA SER A 106 -4.11 7.99 27.50
C SER A 106 -3.84 6.50 27.80
N ARG A 107 -3.94 5.64 26.78
CA ARG A 107 -3.67 4.20 26.84
C ARG A 107 -3.61 3.63 25.42
N SER A 108 -3.00 2.45 25.29
CA SER A 108 -2.85 1.76 24.01
C SER A 108 -4.16 1.25 23.40
N GLU A 109 -5.17 0.94 24.22
CA GLU A 109 -6.46 0.43 23.76
C GLU A 109 -7.62 0.81 24.70
N TYR A 110 -8.77 1.17 24.12
CA TYR A 110 -10.03 1.41 24.81
C TYR A 110 -11.20 0.80 24.03
N VAL A 111 -12.12 0.15 24.76
CA VAL A 111 -13.29 -0.54 24.20
C VAL A 111 -14.53 0.33 24.34
N TYR A 112 -15.13 0.74 23.21
CA TYR A 112 -16.37 1.52 23.16
C TYR A 112 -17.58 0.58 23.06
N GLN A 113 -18.07 0.15 24.22
CA GLN A 113 -19.18 -0.82 24.35
C GLN A 113 -20.50 -0.37 23.71
N ASN A 114 -20.63 0.92 23.46
CA ASN A 114 -21.82 1.57 22.90
C ASN A 114 -21.76 1.75 21.38
N VAL A 115 -20.70 1.27 20.72
CA VAL A 115 -20.64 1.11 19.26
C VAL A 115 -20.60 -0.38 18.95
N VAL A 116 -21.72 -0.91 18.47
CA VAL A 116 -21.93 -2.35 18.27
C VAL A 116 -22.08 -2.70 16.80
N PHE A 117 -21.44 -3.78 16.38
CA PHE A 117 -21.53 -4.30 15.02
C PHE A 117 -22.39 -5.55 14.94
N ALA A 118 -22.93 -5.86 13.77
CA ALA A 118 -23.63 -7.11 13.48
C ALA A 118 -22.92 -7.85 12.33
N PRO A 119 -23.03 -9.19 12.28
CA PRO A 119 -22.61 -9.94 11.10
C PRO A 119 -23.25 -9.40 9.82
N GLY A 120 -22.44 -9.16 8.79
CA GLY A 120 -22.85 -8.58 7.52
C GLY A 120 -22.87 -7.04 7.49
N ASP A 121 -22.48 -6.36 8.57
CA ASP A 121 -22.28 -4.91 8.52
C ASP A 121 -21.15 -4.58 7.54
N THR A 122 -21.39 -3.56 6.71
CA THR A 122 -20.33 -2.87 5.98
C THR A 122 -20.02 -1.56 6.70
N VAL A 123 -18.74 -1.22 6.79
CA VAL A 123 -18.26 -0.14 7.65
C VAL A 123 -17.25 0.73 6.91
N TYR A 124 -17.40 2.04 7.02
CA TYR A 124 -16.35 3.01 6.71
C TYR A 124 -15.84 3.67 7.98
N ILE A 125 -14.54 3.91 8.02
CA ILE A 125 -13.88 4.63 9.11
C ILE A 125 -13.34 5.92 8.52
N ASN A 126 -13.58 7.04 9.20
CA ASN A 126 -12.94 8.30 8.93
C ASN A 126 -12.41 8.90 10.25
N GLY A 127 -11.37 9.71 10.20
CA GLY A 127 -10.81 10.36 11.38
C GLY A 127 -10.11 11.65 11.02
N ASP A 128 -10.09 12.59 11.96
CA ASP A 128 -9.40 13.87 11.78
C ASP A 128 -9.07 14.50 13.14
N GLY A 129 -8.53 15.71 13.11
CA GLY A 129 -8.14 16.47 14.28
C GLY A 129 -6.83 15.98 14.90
N CYS A 130 -6.56 16.50 16.10
CA CYS A 130 -5.25 16.40 16.72
C CYS A 130 -5.30 15.98 18.20
N VAL A 131 -4.18 15.44 18.65
CA VAL A 131 -3.92 14.95 20.01
C VAL A 131 -2.67 15.65 20.56
N GLN A 132 -2.70 16.04 21.83
CA GLN A 132 -1.50 16.43 22.57
C GLN A 132 -0.74 15.16 22.98
N THR A 133 0.56 15.08 22.68
CA THR A 133 1.46 13.96 23.00
C THR A 133 2.50 14.31 24.06
N GLY A 134 2.35 15.47 24.72
CA GLY A 134 3.27 15.91 25.76
C GLY A 134 4.66 16.31 25.27
N GLY A 135 5.64 16.37 26.19
CA GLY A 135 7.00 16.82 25.88
C GLY A 135 7.20 18.33 25.77
N SER A 136 8.25 18.74 25.05
CA SER A 136 8.64 20.14 24.83
C SER A 136 8.68 20.48 23.34
N GLY A 137 8.31 21.70 22.97
CA GLY A 137 8.20 22.11 21.56
C GLY A 137 6.75 21.99 21.07
N PRO A 138 6.51 21.81 19.77
CA PRO A 138 5.18 21.52 19.24
C PRO A 138 4.71 20.13 19.70
N THR A 139 3.69 20.09 20.56
CA THR A 139 3.23 18.89 21.26
C THR A 139 1.95 18.31 20.68
N TRP A 140 1.34 18.97 19.69
CA TRP A 140 0.13 18.48 19.04
C TRP A 140 0.45 17.75 17.73
N LYS A 141 -0.20 16.60 17.52
CA LYS A 141 -0.02 15.71 16.37
C LYS A 141 -1.38 15.34 15.80
N ARG A 142 -1.48 15.22 14.47
CA ARG A 142 -2.69 14.72 13.82
C ARG A 142 -2.97 13.29 14.22
N TYR A 143 -4.25 12.96 14.37
CA TYR A 143 -4.66 11.62 14.83
C TYR A 143 -4.43 10.52 13.79
N VAL A 144 -4.62 10.80 12.50
CA VAL A 144 -4.56 9.78 11.44
C VAL A 144 -3.14 9.66 10.88
N ASN A 145 -2.61 10.77 10.35
CA ASN A 145 -1.33 10.87 9.66
C ASN A 145 -0.44 11.97 10.29
N PRO A 146 0.09 11.75 11.51
CA PRO A 146 0.97 12.71 12.16
C PRO A 146 2.23 13.00 11.34
N SER A 147 2.84 14.17 11.55
CA SER A 147 4.15 14.52 11.01
C SER A 147 5.18 14.90 12.08
N GLY A 148 6.45 14.95 11.70
CA GLY A 148 7.60 15.26 12.55
C GLY A 148 8.31 14.02 13.10
N ASP A 149 9.22 14.23 14.06
CA ASP A 149 10.04 13.17 14.64
C ASP A 149 9.18 11.99 15.14
N ASN A 150 9.63 10.77 14.88
CA ASN A 150 9.00 9.49 15.23
C ASN A 150 7.57 9.25 14.69
N SER A 151 7.02 10.14 13.87
CA SER A 151 5.65 9.99 13.33
C SER A 151 5.46 8.83 12.34
N ASP A 152 6.58 8.22 11.92
CA ASP A 152 6.61 6.94 11.22
C ASP A 152 6.11 5.79 12.12
N HIS A 153 6.34 5.82 13.43
CA HIS A 153 5.98 4.72 14.32
C HIS A 153 5.27 5.12 15.63
N LEU A 154 4.97 6.41 15.84
CA LEU A 154 4.29 6.94 17.03
C LEU A 154 3.26 8.03 16.65
N TYR A 155 2.47 8.42 17.65
CA TYR A 155 1.56 9.57 17.69
C TYR A 155 0.33 9.47 16.79
N HIS A 156 -0.21 8.26 16.62
CA HIS A 156 -1.35 8.02 15.75
C HIS A 156 -2.41 7.12 16.36
N GLY A 157 -3.63 7.27 15.85
CA GLY A 157 -4.79 6.46 16.18
C GLY A 157 -4.68 5.04 15.66
N MET A 158 -5.24 4.12 16.44
CA MET A 158 -5.37 2.71 16.10
C MET A 158 -6.83 2.31 16.15
N VAL A 159 -7.23 1.32 15.36
CA VAL A 159 -8.58 0.77 15.35
C VAL A 159 -8.56 -0.74 15.18
N ARG A 160 -9.52 -1.40 15.85
CA ARG A 160 -9.82 -2.81 15.64
C ARG A 160 -11.33 -3.00 15.69
N ILE A 161 -11.86 -3.66 14.68
CA ILE A 161 -13.27 -4.08 14.62
C ILE A 161 -13.26 -5.60 14.57
N PRO A 162 -13.61 -6.29 15.66
CA PRO A 162 -13.48 -7.74 15.74
C PRO A 162 -14.16 -8.42 14.55
N THR A 163 -13.44 -9.34 13.89
CA THR A 163 -13.85 -10.08 12.69
C THR A 163 -14.07 -9.26 11.40
N ALA A 164 -13.75 -7.96 11.42
CA ALA A 164 -13.74 -7.16 10.21
C ALA A 164 -12.68 -7.65 9.22
N LYS A 165 -13.01 -7.59 7.95
CA LYS A 165 -12.14 -7.96 6.82
C LYS A 165 -11.91 -6.73 5.95
N LEU A 166 -10.64 -6.46 5.69
CA LEU A 166 -10.16 -5.47 4.74
C LEU A 166 -8.83 -5.96 4.19
N ALA A 167 -8.70 -6.05 2.87
CA ALA A 167 -7.52 -6.62 2.22
C ALA A 167 -6.25 -5.86 2.58
N GLY A 168 -5.16 -6.61 2.79
CA GLY A 168 -3.87 -6.08 3.22
C GLY A 168 -3.82 -5.63 4.68
N THR A 169 -4.84 -5.91 5.50
CA THR A 169 -4.85 -5.52 6.92
C THR A 169 -5.30 -6.66 7.83
N ASP A 170 -4.98 -6.55 9.12
CA ASP A 170 -5.43 -7.47 10.17
C ASP A 170 -6.39 -6.79 11.17
N VAL A 171 -7.13 -5.77 10.72
CA VAL A 171 -8.05 -4.94 11.53
C VAL A 171 -9.14 -5.73 12.28
N GLY A 172 -9.40 -6.97 11.84
CA GLY A 172 -10.28 -7.92 12.51
C GLY A 172 -9.73 -8.52 13.80
N ASN A 173 -8.39 -8.60 13.93
CA ASN A 173 -7.71 -9.34 14.99
C ASN A 173 -6.73 -8.48 15.79
N SER A 174 -6.09 -7.50 15.16
CA SER A 174 -5.09 -6.62 15.80
C SER A 174 -5.46 -5.14 15.67
N LEU A 175 -4.93 -4.33 16.59
CA LEU A 175 -5.00 -2.87 16.47
C LEU A 175 -4.21 -2.46 15.23
N THR A 176 -4.91 -1.88 14.26
CA THR A 176 -4.35 -1.43 12.99
C THR A 176 -4.31 0.09 12.97
N ARG A 177 -3.24 0.69 12.47
CA ARG A 177 -3.13 2.15 12.31
C ARG A 177 -4.29 2.67 11.47
N ILE A 178 -4.96 3.71 11.96
CA ILE A 178 -6.21 4.17 11.35
C ILE A 178 -6.01 4.63 9.89
N LYS A 179 -4.84 5.18 9.54
CA LYS A 179 -4.48 5.55 8.15
C LYS A 179 -4.65 4.39 7.15
N ASN A 180 -4.45 3.14 7.59
CA ASN A 180 -4.51 1.97 6.70
C ASN A 180 -5.95 1.53 6.37
N VAL A 181 -6.95 2.13 7.04
CA VAL A 181 -8.36 1.75 6.90
C VAL A 181 -9.28 2.91 6.52
N VAL A 182 -8.82 4.16 6.64
CA VAL A 182 -9.63 5.34 6.29
C VAL A 182 -10.04 5.33 4.81
N GLY A 183 -11.30 5.69 4.55
CA GLY A 183 -11.85 5.74 3.19
C GLY A 183 -12.07 4.37 2.51
N ARG A 184 -11.75 3.25 3.18
CA ARG A 184 -11.84 1.88 2.65
C ARG A 184 -12.99 1.11 3.30
N LEU A 185 -13.66 0.26 2.53
CA LEU A 185 -14.83 -0.50 2.99
C LEU A 185 -14.43 -1.77 3.75
N LEU A 186 -14.86 -1.89 5.00
CA LEU A 186 -14.66 -3.09 5.82
C LEU A 186 -15.95 -3.92 5.85
N THR A 187 -15.82 -5.24 5.90
CA THR A 187 -16.95 -6.17 6.12
C THR A 187 -16.82 -6.89 7.45
N VAL A 188 -17.83 -6.80 8.33
CA VAL A 188 -17.86 -7.49 9.62
C VAL A 188 -18.51 -8.86 9.47
N THR A 189 -17.76 -9.93 9.73
CA THR A 189 -18.26 -11.31 9.52
C THR A 189 -18.98 -11.89 10.72
N GLY A 190 -18.57 -11.54 11.94
CA GLY A 190 -19.03 -12.17 13.17
C GLY A 190 -18.57 -13.61 13.38
N GLU A 191 -17.71 -14.13 12.51
CA GLU A 191 -17.29 -15.52 12.53
C GLU A 191 -16.46 -15.85 13.77
N GLY A 192 -16.80 -16.94 14.46
CA GLY A 192 -16.00 -17.47 15.57
C GLY A 192 -16.01 -16.66 16.87
N VAL A 193 -16.81 -15.58 16.97
CA VAL A 193 -16.88 -14.74 18.17
C VAL A 193 -18.31 -14.52 18.67
N PRO A 194 -18.55 -14.38 19.99
CA PRO A 194 -19.86 -14.02 20.50
C PRO A 194 -20.23 -12.59 20.12
N ALA A 195 -21.52 -12.30 19.95
CA ALA A 195 -21.99 -10.96 19.61
C ALA A 195 -21.45 -9.89 20.56
N SER A 196 -21.35 -10.17 21.86
CA SER A 196 -20.79 -9.26 22.88
C SER A 196 -19.35 -8.80 22.60
N ALA A 197 -18.58 -9.52 21.77
CA ALA A 197 -17.24 -9.13 21.37
C ALA A 197 -17.21 -8.21 20.14
N LEU A 198 -18.30 -8.10 19.36
CA LEU A 198 -18.34 -7.25 18.16
C LEU A 198 -18.64 -5.79 18.55
N VAL A 199 -17.66 -5.15 19.17
CA VAL A 199 -17.69 -3.74 19.61
C VAL A 199 -16.47 -3.01 19.11
N LEU A 200 -16.52 -1.68 19.06
CA LEU A 200 -15.40 -0.86 18.57
C LEU A 200 -14.25 -0.84 19.59
N HIS A 201 -13.04 -1.08 19.10
CA HIS A 201 -11.80 -0.82 19.81
C HIS A 201 -11.07 0.32 19.11
N LEU A 202 -10.72 1.36 19.87
CA LEU A 202 -9.76 2.37 19.41
C LEU A 202 -8.54 2.33 20.32
N GLY A 203 -7.40 2.68 19.76
CA GLY A 203 -6.14 2.86 20.47
C GLY A 203 -5.45 4.15 20.06
N TYR A 204 -4.34 4.41 20.70
CA TYR A 204 -3.40 5.45 20.32
C TYR A 204 -2.01 4.90 20.57
N GLU A 205 -1.09 5.09 19.64
CA GLU A 205 0.30 4.66 19.78
C GLU A 205 1.16 5.85 20.19
N ASP A 206 1.86 5.71 21.32
CA ASP A 206 2.69 6.76 21.91
C ASP A 206 3.78 6.16 22.81
N ASP A 207 4.83 6.93 23.12
CA ASP A 207 5.92 6.55 24.02
C ASP A 207 5.57 6.76 25.50
N ASN A 208 4.68 7.71 25.82
CA ASN A 208 4.17 7.96 27.16
C ASN A 208 2.70 8.36 27.14
N TYR A 209 1.85 7.56 27.78
CA TYR A 209 0.41 7.83 27.80
C TYR A 209 -0.04 8.86 28.84
N ASN A 210 0.81 9.22 29.81
CA ASN A 210 0.39 10.04 30.95
C ASN A 210 0.35 11.53 30.64
N ASP A 211 0.99 11.96 29.56
CA ASP A 211 1.01 13.33 29.06
C ASP A 211 0.16 13.53 27.80
N ASN A 212 -0.61 12.50 27.43
CA ASN A 212 -1.55 12.56 26.32
C ASN A 212 -2.85 13.25 26.71
N GLY A 213 -3.39 14.04 25.78
CA GLY A 213 -4.65 14.72 26.03
C GLY A 213 -5.12 15.64 24.90
N TYR A 214 -5.95 16.60 25.29
CA TYR A 214 -6.58 17.57 24.39
C TYR A 214 -6.58 18.97 24.98
N ASP A 215 -5.59 19.26 25.84
CA ASP A 215 -5.43 20.52 26.55
C ASP A 215 -4.17 21.25 26.03
N ARG A 216 -4.08 22.56 26.28
CA ARG A 216 -2.91 23.38 25.91
C ARG A 216 -2.54 23.22 24.43
N HIS A 217 -3.49 23.58 23.56
CA HIS A 217 -3.34 23.54 22.12
C HIS A 217 -2.14 24.33 21.62
N ASP A 218 -1.38 23.72 20.71
CA ASP A 218 -0.36 24.37 19.90
C ASP A 218 -0.52 23.94 18.42
N PRO A 219 0.08 24.66 17.46
CA PRO A 219 -0.04 24.34 16.04
C PRO A 219 0.52 22.98 15.61
N GLY A 220 1.24 22.27 16.48
CA GLY A 220 1.92 21.02 16.14
C GLY A 220 3.15 21.23 15.26
N SER A 221 3.89 20.14 15.01
CA SER A 221 5.01 20.18 14.06
C SER A 221 4.46 20.53 12.68
N GLU A 222 5.15 21.43 11.96
CA GLU A 222 4.76 21.83 10.59
C GLU A 222 3.35 22.45 10.49
N ASP A 223 2.87 23.08 11.56
CA ASP A 223 1.53 23.68 11.64
C ASP A 223 0.38 22.67 11.40
N GLN A 224 0.63 21.36 11.54
CA GLN A 224 -0.33 20.29 11.23
C GLN A 224 -1.65 20.34 12.04
N CYS A 225 -1.68 21.11 13.13
CA CYS A 225 -2.80 21.30 14.04
C CYS A 225 -3.26 22.76 14.17
N LYS A 226 -2.85 23.66 13.26
CA LYS A 226 -3.10 25.10 13.36
C LYS A 226 -4.58 25.51 13.17
N GLY A 227 -5.41 24.66 12.59
CA GLY A 227 -6.82 24.93 12.30
C GLY A 227 -6.97 25.96 11.17
N ASP A 228 -7.14 25.49 9.95
CA ASP A 228 -7.26 26.31 8.75
C ASP A 228 -8.10 25.58 7.67
N GLN A 229 -8.05 26.05 6.41
CA GLN A 229 -8.83 25.41 5.33
C GLN A 229 -8.35 23.98 4.99
N ARG A 230 -7.13 23.60 5.38
CA ARG A 230 -6.51 22.29 5.09
C ARG A 230 -6.41 21.41 6.34
N ASN A 231 -6.38 22.01 7.52
CA ASN A 231 -6.21 21.34 8.80
C ASN A 231 -7.46 21.52 9.66
N ASP A 232 -8.07 20.43 10.14
CA ASP A 232 -9.11 20.53 11.19
C ASP A 232 -8.57 21.33 12.39
N GLY A 233 -7.39 20.93 12.89
CA GLY A 233 -6.68 21.57 14.01
C GLY A 233 -7.39 21.47 15.35
N GLY A 234 -8.65 21.04 15.37
CA GLY A 234 -9.40 20.74 16.57
C GLY A 234 -8.96 19.44 17.26
N PRO A 235 -9.59 19.11 18.40
CA PRO A 235 -9.39 17.82 19.04
C PRO A 235 -9.78 16.66 18.13
N ALA A 236 -9.03 15.56 18.20
CA ALA A 236 -9.28 14.39 17.38
C ALA A 236 -10.72 13.87 17.47
N HIS A 237 -11.22 13.34 16.35
CA HIS A 237 -12.48 12.62 16.27
C HIS A 237 -12.38 11.47 15.28
N VAL A 238 -13.19 10.44 15.51
CA VAL A 238 -13.29 9.26 14.64
C VAL A 238 -14.75 9.01 14.35
N THR A 239 -15.13 8.94 13.07
CA THR A 239 -16.49 8.60 12.65
C THR A 239 -16.53 7.20 12.06
N ILE A 240 -17.33 6.34 12.67
CA ILE A 240 -17.63 5.00 12.18
C ILE A 240 -18.98 5.05 11.48
N THR A 241 -18.99 4.90 10.16
CA THR A 241 -20.22 4.81 9.37
C THR A 241 -20.58 3.33 9.23
N ILE A 242 -21.74 2.94 9.75
CA ILE A 242 -22.23 1.55 9.71
C ILE A 242 -23.41 1.47 8.74
N CYS A 243 -23.30 0.62 7.73
CA CYS A 243 -24.37 0.33 6.78
C CYS A 243 -24.88 -1.08 7.04
N ARG A 244 -26.04 -1.17 7.69
CA ARG A 244 -26.62 -2.44 8.13
C ARG A 244 -27.82 -2.82 7.28
N GLY A 245 -27.66 -3.88 6.49
CA GLY A 245 -28.71 -4.39 5.61
C GLY A 245 -29.08 -3.45 4.46
N VAL A 246 -28.21 -2.47 4.17
CA VAL A 246 -28.28 -1.54 3.04
C VAL A 246 -26.88 -1.41 2.45
N ALA A 247 -26.80 -1.01 1.18
CA ALA A 247 -25.52 -0.62 0.59
C ALA A 247 -25.04 0.70 1.22
N CYS A 248 -23.74 0.83 1.44
CA CYS A 248 -23.17 2.12 1.85
C CYS A 248 -23.23 3.13 0.71
N ALA A 249 -23.47 4.39 1.06
CA ALA A 249 -23.14 5.50 0.18
C ALA A 249 -21.64 5.49 -0.19
N PRO A 250 -21.27 5.94 -1.40
CA PRO A 250 -19.86 6.14 -1.76
C PRO A 250 -19.17 7.06 -0.75
N THR A 251 -17.95 6.70 -0.35
CA THR A 251 -17.12 7.57 0.48
C THR A 251 -16.73 8.82 -0.27
N THR A 252 -16.62 9.91 0.47
CA THR A 252 -16.00 11.16 0.00
C THR A 252 -14.77 11.42 0.83
N SER A 253 -13.71 11.95 0.24
CA SER A 253 -12.60 12.51 0.98
C SER A 253 -12.51 14.03 0.82
N ARG A 254 -11.95 14.69 1.85
CA ARG A 254 -11.52 16.08 1.76
C ARG A 254 -10.16 16.23 1.09
N PHE A 255 -9.36 15.16 1.08
CA PHE A 255 -8.00 15.12 0.56
C PHE A 255 -8.00 14.71 -0.91
N ASP A 256 -7.43 15.56 -1.76
CA ASP A 256 -7.44 15.38 -3.21
C ASP A 256 -6.83 14.07 -3.70
N PHE A 257 -5.83 13.58 -2.98
CA PHE A 257 -5.08 12.40 -3.35
C PHE A 257 -5.41 11.18 -2.47
N ASP A 258 -6.61 11.10 -1.92
CA ASP A 258 -7.10 9.81 -1.42
C ASP A 258 -7.62 8.94 -2.57
N VAL A 259 -7.34 7.65 -2.47
CA VAL A 259 -7.70 6.60 -3.43
C VAL A 259 -9.01 5.97 -3.01
N LEU A 260 -10.03 6.06 -3.86
CA LEU A 260 -11.38 5.60 -3.58
C LEU A 260 -11.87 4.61 -4.63
N SER A 261 -12.71 3.66 -4.22
CA SER A 261 -13.50 2.82 -5.14
C SER A 261 -14.76 2.32 -4.46
N SER A 262 -15.81 2.13 -5.25
CA SER A 262 -17.02 1.44 -4.83
C SER A 262 -16.96 -0.08 -5.06
N ARG A 263 -15.86 -0.56 -5.65
CA ARG A 263 -15.68 -1.96 -6.05
C ARG A 263 -14.40 -2.51 -5.45
N VAL A 264 -14.43 -3.81 -5.18
CA VAL A 264 -13.26 -4.58 -4.77
C VAL A 264 -13.10 -5.79 -5.68
N ASP A 265 -11.87 -6.25 -5.78
CA ASP A 265 -11.55 -7.53 -6.41
C ASP A 265 -11.95 -8.69 -5.47
N PRO A 266 -11.83 -9.96 -5.91
CA PRO A 266 -12.12 -11.10 -5.04
C PRO A 266 -11.32 -11.08 -3.74
N ASN A 267 -10.09 -10.59 -3.74
CA ASN A 267 -9.23 -10.57 -2.56
C ASN A 267 -9.60 -9.44 -1.58
N GLY A 268 -10.46 -8.51 -1.99
CA GLY A 268 -10.92 -7.35 -1.22
C GLY A 268 -10.09 -6.09 -1.44
N PHE A 269 -9.15 -6.08 -2.41
CA PHE A 269 -8.41 -4.89 -2.81
C PHE A 269 -9.32 -3.98 -3.64
N LEU A 270 -9.10 -2.66 -3.59
CA LEU A 270 -9.89 -1.73 -4.40
C LEU A 270 -9.70 -2.05 -5.88
N LEU A 271 -10.81 -2.16 -6.62
CA LEU A 271 -10.81 -2.48 -8.03
C LEU A 271 -11.05 -1.22 -8.86
N ASN A 272 -10.16 -0.94 -9.81
CA ASN A 272 -10.13 0.26 -10.67
C ASN A 272 -10.45 1.53 -9.87
N PRO A 273 -9.69 1.85 -8.81
CA PRO A 273 -9.98 3.03 -8.01
C PRO A 273 -9.67 4.32 -8.78
N HIS A 274 -10.05 5.44 -8.17
CA HIS A 274 -9.80 6.77 -8.69
C HIS A 274 -9.37 7.75 -7.58
N TRP A 275 -8.82 8.91 -7.95
CA TRP A 275 -8.49 9.98 -7.01
C TRP A 275 -9.76 10.70 -6.53
N SER A 276 -9.87 10.97 -5.24
CA SER A 276 -11.02 11.73 -4.70
C SER A 276 -11.16 13.14 -5.31
N TYR A 277 -10.05 13.73 -5.80
CA TYR A 277 -10.04 14.95 -6.60
C TYR A 277 -11.11 14.92 -7.71
N GLN A 278 -11.28 13.76 -8.35
CA GLN A 278 -12.19 13.55 -9.47
C GLN A 278 -13.65 13.40 -9.05
N ASP A 279 -13.97 13.24 -7.76
CA ASP A 279 -15.35 13.24 -7.28
C ASP A 279 -15.95 14.65 -7.22
N ARG A 280 -15.09 15.68 -7.20
CA ARG A 280 -15.53 17.08 -7.11
C ARG A 280 -16.18 17.51 -8.42
N PRO A 281 -17.38 18.13 -8.41
CA PRO A 281 -18.12 18.45 -9.65
C PRO A 281 -17.35 19.25 -10.69
N GLY A 282 -16.37 20.08 -10.28
CA GLY A 282 -15.53 20.87 -11.19
C GLY A 282 -14.36 20.11 -11.81
N ASN A 283 -14.10 18.88 -11.37
CA ASN A 283 -12.91 18.09 -11.66
C ASN A 283 -13.20 16.73 -12.30
N HIS A 284 -14.47 16.39 -12.53
CA HIS A 284 -14.88 15.19 -13.25
C HIS A 284 -14.13 15.12 -14.60
N GLY A 285 -13.54 13.97 -14.93
CA GLY A 285 -12.73 13.80 -16.14
C GLY A 285 -11.37 14.49 -16.17
N LYS A 286 -10.88 15.06 -15.05
CA LYS A 286 -9.58 15.75 -15.00
C LYS A 286 -8.54 14.96 -14.21
N ILE A 287 -7.29 15.16 -14.60
CA ILE A 287 -6.10 14.60 -13.94
C ILE A 287 -5.58 15.62 -12.92
N PRO A 288 -5.41 15.26 -11.64
CA PRO A 288 -4.83 16.17 -10.65
C PRO A 288 -3.35 16.46 -10.93
N ALA A 289 -2.95 17.71 -10.71
CA ALA A 289 -1.53 18.11 -10.71
C ALA A 289 -0.96 17.99 -9.28
N THR A 290 0.18 17.33 -9.11
CA THR A 290 0.82 17.15 -7.79
C THR A 290 1.37 18.46 -7.21
N SER A 291 1.51 19.52 -8.03
CA SER A 291 1.76 20.88 -7.56
C SER A 291 0.68 21.44 -6.61
N LEU A 292 -0.57 20.95 -6.69
CA LEU A 292 -1.61 21.24 -5.69
C LEU A 292 -1.18 20.84 -4.27
N CYS A 293 -0.28 19.86 -4.23
CA CYS A 293 0.25 19.18 -3.07
C CYS A 293 1.75 19.41 -2.92
N HIS A 294 2.25 20.56 -3.37
CA HIS A 294 3.66 20.95 -3.26
C HIS A 294 4.60 19.82 -3.67
N GLU A 295 4.20 19.05 -4.68
CA GLU A 295 4.97 17.93 -5.22
C GLU A 295 5.36 16.93 -4.12
N PHE A 296 4.46 16.69 -3.17
CA PHE A 296 4.62 15.74 -2.07
C PHE A 296 5.94 15.95 -1.30
N SER A 297 6.44 17.19 -1.26
CA SER A 297 7.80 17.49 -0.87
C SER A 297 7.96 18.79 -0.08
N LYS A 298 9.03 18.85 0.70
CA LYS A 298 9.48 20.06 1.40
C LYS A 298 10.99 20.19 1.35
N HIS A 299 11.48 21.40 1.57
CA HIS A 299 12.89 21.65 1.77
C HIS A 299 13.22 21.78 3.26
N ASP A 300 14.09 20.89 3.75
CA ASP A 300 14.63 20.98 5.11
C ASP A 300 15.97 21.71 5.10
N VAL A 301 16.13 22.68 6.02
CA VAL A 301 17.36 23.47 6.15
C VAL A 301 18.57 22.56 6.36
N GLY A 302 19.61 22.76 5.55
CA GLY A 302 20.84 21.97 5.60
C GLY A 302 20.78 20.66 4.80
N ARG A 303 19.66 20.37 4.11
CA ARG A 303 19.56 19.30 3.12
C ARG A 303 19.62 19.86 1.70
N PRO A 304 20.51 19.37 0.83
CA PRO A 304 20.62 19.83 -0.55
C PRO A 304 19.54 19.24 -1.50
N TYR A 305 18.63 18.42 -0.99
CA TYR A 305 17.55 17.73 -1.71
C TYR A 305 16.25 17.82 -0.91
N LEU A 306 15.12 17.53 -1.56
CA LEU A 306 13.78 17.58 -0.96
C LEU A 306 13.49 16.33 -0.09
N SER A 307 12.68 16.53 0.94
CA SER A 307 12.16 15.49 1.82
C SER A 307 10.67 15.28 1.55
N PRO A 308 10.13 14.06 1.76
CA PRO A 308 8.71 13.78 1.62
C PRO A 308 7.87 14.66 2.57
N ASN A 309 6.77 15.21 2.06
CA ASN A 309 5.77 15.97 2.79
C ASN A 309 4.44 15.98 2.04
N PHE A 310 3.41 15.36 2.61
CA PHE A 310 2.10 15.22 1.97
C PHE A 310 0.89 15.09 2.93
N PRO A 311 0.97 15.43 4.23
CA PRO A 311 -0.14 15.19 5.13
C PRO A 311 -1.37 16.04 4.81
N ASP A 312 -1.24 17.20 4.18
CA ASP A 312 -2.38 18.02 3.70
C ASP A 312 -3.02 17.49 2.41
N CYS A 313 -2.47 16.42 1.83
CA CYS A 313 -2.84 15.92 0.51
C CYS A 313 -3.49 14.55 0.50
N THR A 314 -3.16 13.72 1.49
CA THR A 314 -3.79 12.44 1.77
C THR A 314 -3.66 12.08 3.24
N ASP A 315 -4.62 11.36 3.79
CA ASP A 315 -4.53 10.71 5.10
C ASP A 315 -4.37 9.18 5.03
N GLN A 316 -4.24 8.65 3.82
CA GLN A 316 -4.04 7.23 3.52
C GLN A 316 -2.56 6.84 3.42
N SER A 317 -1.65 7.81 3.42
CA SER A 317 -0.19 7.62 3.43
C SER A 317 0.47 8.32 4.61
N GLY A 318 1.67 7.86 4.97
CA GLY A 318 2.48 8.44 6.05
C GLY A 318 3.98 8.22 5.83
N LEU A 319 4.83 8.78 6.69
CA LEU A 319 6.29 8.63 6.54
C LEU A 319 6.76 7.16 6.67
N ASP A 320 5.97 6.30 7.29
CA ASP A 320 6.18 4.85 7.37
C ASP A 320 5.81 4.09 6.10
N SER A 321 5.12 4.75 5.16
CA SER A 321 4.87 4.22 3.83
C SER A 321 5.76 4.85 2.76
N VAL A 322 6.80 5.58 3.16
CA VAL A 322 7.79 6.16 2.24
C VAL A 322 9.00 5.22 2.14
N ASP A 323 9.37 4.86 0.92
CA ASP A 323 10.65 4.18 0.65
C ASP A 323 11.64 5.15 0.03
N THR A 324 12.86 5.18 0.56
CA THR A 324 13.94 6.03 0.06
C THR A 324 15.21 5.21 -0.02
N PRO A 325 16.24 5.66 -0.75
CA PRO A 325 17.50 4.93 -0.79
C PRO A 325 18.10 4.83 0.63
N ALA A 326 18.73 3.71 0.94
CA ALA A 326 19.30 3.47 2.25
C ALA A 326 20.27 4.61 2.64
N SER A 327 20.12 5.14 3.86
CA SER A 327 20.70 6.41 4.34
C SER A 327 22.23 6.56 4.25
N VAL A 328 22.96 5.47 4.06
CA VAL A 328 24.39 5.44 3.70
C VAL A 328 24.59 4.29 2.71
N SER A 329 24.43 4.56 1.43
CA SER A 329 24.55 3.54 0.37
C SER A 329 25.01 4.17 -0.94
N VAL A 330 25.58 3.35 -1.83
CA VAL A 330 25.92 3.79 -3.19
C VAL A 330 24.68 4.23 -3.98
N ASN A 331 23.52 3.60 -3.73
CA ASN A 331 22.25 3.98 -4.33
C ASN A 331 21.91 5.42 -4.00
N LEU A 332 22.04 5.82 -2.74
CA LEU A 332 21.76 7.17 -2.29
C LEU A 332 22.62 8.23 -3.01
N ASP A 333 23.91 7.95 -3.21
CA ASP A 333 24.81 8.90 -3.87
C ASP A 333 24.49 9.03 -5.37
N VAL A 334 24.09 7.94 -6.01
CA VAL A 334 23.64 7.92 -7.41
C VAL A 334 22.29 8.62 -7.57
N CYS A 335 21.30 8.30 -6.73
CA CYS A 335 19.97 8.93 -6.77
C CYS A 335 20.03 10.43 -6.48
N ARG A 336 21.00 10.89 -5.69
CA ARG A 336 21.24 12.33 -5.48
C ARG A 336 21.91 13.01 -6.66
N ALA A 337 22.63 12.28 -7.51
CA ALA A 337 23.40 12.86 -8.60
C ALA A 337 22.45 13.48 -9.63
N GLY A 338 22.29 14.80 -9.60
CA GLY A 338 21.37 15.56 -10.48
C GLY A 338 20.08 16.02 -9.83
N LYS A 339 19.84 15.69 -8.56
CA LYS A 339 18.71 16.16 -7.73
C LYS A 339 19.14 17.20 -6.69
N VAL A 340 20.40 17.67 -6.77
CA VAL A 340 20.92 18.75 -5.93
C VAL A 340 20.30 20.06 -6.40
N LEU A 341 19.54 20.70 -5.52
CA LEU A 341 18.88 21.98 -5.82
C LEU A 341 19.94 23.05 -6.15
N SER A 342 19.76 23.73 -7.28
CA SER A 342 20.54 24.93 -7.59
C SER A 342 20.14 26.09 -6.68
N LEU A 343 20.94 27.17 -6.68
CA LEU A 343 20.56 28.41 -5.97
C LEU A 343 19.24 28.99 -6.48
N ASP A 344 18.96 28.86 -7.78
CA ASP A 344 17.70 29.33 -8.37
C ASP A 344 16.52 28.46 -7.94
N ASP A 345 16.73 27.14 -7.80
CA ASP A 345 15.71 26.22 -7.30
C ASP A 345 15.40 26.50 -5.82
N LEU A 346 16.42 26.77 -5.01
CA LEU A 346 16.26 27.17 -3.61
C LEU A 346 15.48 28.49 -3.50
N VAL A 347 15.77 29.48 -4.35
CA VAL A 347 15.01 30.73 -4.39
C VAL A 347 13.56 30.48 -4.82
N SER A 348 13.33 29.62 -5.80
CA SER A 348 11.98 29.25 -6.24
C SER A 348 11.18 28.54 -5.13
N VAL A 349 11.78 27.55 -4.46
CA VAL A 349 11.16 26.85 -3.33
C VAL A 349 10.79 27.82 -2.20
N VAL A 350 11.70 28.72 -1.84
CA VAL A 350 11.48 29.71 -0.76
C VAL A 350 10.44 30.78 -1.15
N THR A 351 10.24 31.04 -2.45
CA THR A 351 9.26 32.01 -2.96
C THR A 351 7.94 31.39 -3.39
N GLY A 352 7.76 30.08 -3.23
CA GLY A 352 6.55 29.36 -3.64
C GLY A 352 6.39 29.23 -5.16
N GLY A 353 7.48 29.32 -5.91
CA GLY A 353 7.53 29.15 -7.37
C GLY A 353 7.72 27.69 -7.79
N VAL A 354 7.33 27.38 -9.03
CA VAL A 354 7.54 26.08 -9.67
C VAL A 354 8.99 25.97 -10.15
N VAL A 355 9.72 24.99 -9.64
CA VAL A 355 11.07 24.64 -10.08
C VAL A 355 11.01 23.91 -11.43
N GLY A 356 12.00 24.09 -12.30
CA GLY A 356 12.12 23.33 -13.54
C GLY A 356 12.99 22.10 -13.34
N GLY A 357 12.42 20.90 -13.48
CA GLY A 357 13.19 19.69 -13.78
C GLY A 357 13.62 18.76 -12.63
N THR A 358 13.32 19.03 -11.35
CA THR A 358 13.36 18.03 -10.25
C THR A 358 12.59 18.59 -9.03
N ASN A 359 11.29 18.34 -8.92
CA ASN A 359 10.45 19.03 -7.92
C ASN A 359 9.99 18.14 -6.75
N SER A 360 10.42 16.87 -6.69
CA SER A 360 9.98 15.92 -5.67
C SER A 360 11.16 15.31 -4.89
N PHE A 361 10.84 14.69 -3.74
CA PHE A 361 11.74 13.86 -2.95
C PHE A 361 12.19 12.61 -3.74
N ILE A 362 13.34 12.05 -3.35
CA ILE A 362 13.88 10.83 -3.95
C ILE A 362 13.25 9.61 -3.27
N GLY A 363 12.63 8.72 -4.05
CA GLY A 363 12.01 7.49 -3.57
C GLY A 363 10.51 7.41 -3.87
N HIS A 364 9.78 6.58 -3.13
CA HIS A 364 8.36 6.28 -3.34
C HIS A 364 7.53 6.66 -2.12
N VAL A 365 6.27 7.05 -2.33
CA VAL A 365 5.25 7.14 -1.27
C VAL A 365 4.10 6.20 -1.58
N ASN A 366 3.85 5.27 -0.66
CA ASN A 366 2.86 4.21 -0.83
C ASN A 366 1.55 4.49 -0.11
N TYR A 367 0.48 4.03 -0.72
CA TYR A 367 -0.87 3.97 -0.15
C TYR A 367 -1.11 2.55 0.36
N PHE A 368 -1.52 1.65 -0.53
CA PHE A 368 -1.82 0.25 -0.25
C PHE A 368 -2.00 -0.51 -1.57
N PRO A 369 -2.02 -1.85 -1.57
CA PRO A 369 -2.24 -2.60 -2.80
C PRO A 369 -3.64 -2.38 -3.40
N ILE A 370 -3.70 -2.23 -4.72
CA ILE A 370 -4.95 -2.11 -5.49
C ILE A 370 -4.93 -3.07 -6.68
N THR A 371 -6.12 -3.35 -7.22
CA THR A 371 -6.29 -4.12 -8.45
C THR A 371 -6.76 -3.21 -9.58
N VAL A 372 -6.08 -3.28 -10.72
CA VAL A 372 -6.48 -2.61 -11.96
C VAL A 372 -6.72 -3.64 -13.04
N GLN A 373 -7.90 -3.58 -13.65
CA GLN A 373 -8.34 -4.34 -14.80
C GLN A 373 -8.44 -3.40 -16.00
N GLY A 374 -7.87 -3.80 -17.12
CA GLY A 374 -7.73 -2.91 -18.26
C GLY A 374 -6.96 -3.52 -19.42
N ASN A 375 -6.24 -2.68 -20.14
CA ASN A 375 -5.35 -3.07 -21.23
C ASN A 375 -3.93 -2.62 -20.90
N ALA A 376 -3.00 -3.57 -20.93
CA ALA A 376 -1.59 -3.25 -20.83
C ALA A 376 -1.09 -2.78 -22.21
N GLY A 377 -0.30 -1.71 -22.21
CA GLY A 377 0.34 -1.17 -23.40
C GLY A 377 1.74 -1.74 -23.59
N ARG A 378 2.61 -0.94 -24.22
CA ARG A 378 3.99 -1.32 -24.50
C ARG A 378 4.72 -1.65 -23.20
N ILE A 379 5.57 -2.69 -23.28
CA ILE A 379 6.51 -3.07 -22.22
C ILE A 379 7.89 -2.60 -22.60
N THR A 380 8.58 -2.04 -21.62
CA THR A 380 10.01 -1.79 -21.68
C THR A 380 10.71 -2.66 -20.65
N HIS A 381 11.96 -2.98 -20.92
CA HIS A 381 12.85 -3.62 -19.96
C HIS A 381 14.05 -2.72 -19.83
N GLU A 382 14.26 -2.20 -18.63
CA GLU A 382 15.36 -1.29 -18.33
C GLU A 382 16.63 -2.10 -18.05
N LYS A 383 16.95 -3.02 -18.97
CA LYS A 383 18.02 -4.06 -18.93
C LYS A 383 19.39 -3.59 -18.43
N TRP A 384 19.65 -2.29 -18.51
CA TRP A 384 20.94 -1.69 -18.20
C TRP A 384 20.92 -0.75 -17.00
N LYS A 385 19.76 -0.58 -16.37
CA LYS A 385 19.50 0.30 -15.23
C LYS A 385 19.39 -0.52 -13.96
N ASP A 386 18.20 -0.84 -13.51
CA ASP A 386 17.91 -1.74 -12.40
C ASP A 386 17.36 -3.11 -12.81
N ASP A 387 17.18 -3.34 -14.13
CA ASP A 387 16.68 -4.60 -14.73
C ASP A 387 15.15 -4.74 -14.64
N ASP A 388 14.45 -3.66 -14.31
CA ASP A 388 13.00 -3.69 -14.13
C ASP A 388 12.24 -3.78 -15.45
N TYR A 389 11.07 -4.42 -15.39
CA TYR A 389 10.11 -4.47 -16.48
C TYR A 389 9.03 -3.42 -16.24
N ASP A 390 8.89 -2.46 -17.15
CA ASP A 390 7.84 -1.44 -17.09
C ASP A 390 6.65 -1.78 -17.97
N PHE A 391 5.47 -1.43 -17.49
CA PHE A 391 4.23 -1.54 -18.24
C PHE A 391 3.47 -0.22 -18.18
N SER A 392 2.82 0.11 -19.28
CA SER A 392 1.69 1.03 -19.27
C SER A 392 0.41 0.26 -19.01
N LEU A 393 -0.45 0.73 -18.11
CA LEU A 393 -1.76 0.13 -17.86
C LEU A 393 -2.86 1.18 -17.96
N VAL A 394 -3.84 0.93 -18.82
CA VAL A 394 -5.04 1.75 -18.96
C VAL A 394 -6.24 0.98 -18.44
N SER A 395 -6.89 1.50 -17.40
CA SER A 395 -8.03 0.86 -16.74
C SER A 395 -9.24 0.76 -17.68
N ASP A 396 -10.04 -0.29 -17.53
CA ASP A 396 -11.25 -0.49 -18.31
C ASP A 396 -12.29 0.61 -18.05
N GLY A 397 -12.77 1.23 -19.13
CA GLY A 397 -13.74 2.33 -19.04
C GLY A 397 -13.14 3.65 -18.55
N ASP A 398 -11.81 3.73 -18.42
CA ASP A 398 -11.10 4.91 -17.93
C ASP A 398 -10.96 5.99 -19.01
N SER A 399 -12.08 6.64 -19.35
CA SER A 399 -12.05 7.85 -20.20
C SER A 399 -11.55 9.09 -19.46
N GLU A 400 -11.33 9.00 -18.15
CA GLU A 400 -11.17 10.14 -17.24
C GLU A 400 -9.79 10.24 -16.58
N GLY A 401 -8.95 9.21 -16.72
CA GLY A 401 -7.62 9.13 -16.13
C GLY A 401 -7.66 8.92 -14.62
N SER A 402 -8.40 7.92 -14.17
CA SER A 402 -8.82 7.71 -12.77
C SER A 402 -7.68 7.74 -11.74
N LEU A 403 -6.45 7.31 -12.08
CA LEU A 403 -5.31 7.37 -11.15
C LEU A 403 -4.09 8.05 -11.74
N TYR A 404 -4.26 8.86 -12.78
CA TYR A 404 -3.12 9.53 -13.39
C TYR A 404 -2.79 10.80 -12.61
N THR A 405 -1.55 11.25 -12.71
CA THR A 405 -1.08 12.52 -12.15
C THR A 405 -0.31 13.27 -13.22
N ASN A 406 -0.20 14.59 -13.05
CA ASN A 406 0.70 15.44 -13.83
C ASN A 406 0.55 15.26 -15.33
N ASP A 407 -0.60 15.67 -15.89
CA ASP A 407 -0.81 15.79 -17.34
C ASP A 407 0.17 16.83 -17.92
N ARG A 408 1.44 16.43 -18.10
CA ARG A 408 2.48 17.31 -18.60
C ARG A 408 2.35 17.42 -20.13
N PRO A 409 2.51 18.62 -20.71
CA PRO A 409 2.38 18.84 -22.16
C PRO A 409 3.38 18.07 -23.03
N ASP A 410 4.50 17.63 -22.45
CA ASP A 410 5.58 16.88 -23.10
C ASP A 410 5.43 15.35 -22.93
N ALA A 411 4.79 14.89 -21.86
CA ALA A 411 4.67 13.48 -21.55
C ALA A 411 3.32 12.85 -21.93
N HIS A 412 2.19 13.60 -21.94
CA HIS A 412 0.83 13.09 -22.25
C HIS A 412 0.57 11.65 -21.75
N ARG A 413 1.05 11.30 -20.55
CA ARG A 413 0.97 9.93 -20.02
C ARG A 413 -0.42 9.73 -19.41
N LYS A 414 -1.31 9.14 -20.20
CA LYS A 414 -2.64 8.69 -19.76
C LYS A 414 -2.62 7.18 -19.51
N PHE A 415 -1.75 6.75 -18.62
CA PHE A 415 -1.63 5.37 -18.17
C PHE A 415 -1.04 5.33 -16.77
N LEU A 416 -1.32 4.24 -16.04
CA LEU A 416 -0.68 3.90 -14.79
C LEU A 416 0.65 3.22 -15.11
N HIS A 417 1.73 3.68 -14.49
CA HIS A 417 3.01 3.01 -14.62
C HIS A 417 3.01 1.75 -13.76
N VAL A 418 3.69 0.70 -14.18
CA VAL A 418 3.74 -0.57 -13.44
C VAL A 418 5.15 -1.10 -13.57
N GLU A 419 5.74 -1.51 -12.47
CA GLU A 419 7.14 -1.97 -12.43
C GLU A 419 7.30 -3.21 -11.54
N PHE A 420 8.27 -4.04 -11.90
CA PHE A 420 8.83 -5.08 -11.04
C PHE A 420 10.28 -5.41 -11.42
N ASP A 421 11.09 -5.76 -10.41
CA ASP A 421 12.46 -6.27 -10.60
C ASP A 421 12.46 -7.67 -11.22
N SER A 422 13.18 -7.82 -12.34
CA SER A 422 13.32 -9.10 -13.06
C SER A 422 14.02 -10.17 -12.23
N ASP A 423 15.00 -9.79 -11.39
CA ASP A 423 15.73 -10.68 -10.49
C ASP A 423 14.82 -11.25 -9.40
N GLU A 424 13.66 -10.64 -9.14
CA GLU A 424 12.65 -11.17 -8.21
C GLU A 424 11.60 -12.03 -8.92
N THR A 425 11.53 -11.99 -10.24
CA THR A 425 10.38 -12.48 -11.03
C THR A 425 10.80 -13.19 -12.32
N ILE A 426 10.70 -12.51 -13.47
CA ILE A 426 10.71 -13.09 -14.82
C ILE A 426 12.04 -13.76 -15.18
N ASP A 427 13.12 -13.45 -14.47
CA ASP A 427 14.39 -14.16 -14.67
C ASP A 427 14.32 -15.63 -14.27
N HIS A 428 13.42 -15.96 -13.34
CA HIS A 428 13.21 -17.32 -12.84
C HIS A 428 12.10 -18.07 -13.58
N PHE A 429 11.33 -17.42 -14.45
CA PHE A 429 10.22 -18.06 -15.16
C PHE A 429 10.77 -18.95 -16.28
N THR A 430 10.53 -20.26 -16.16
CA THR A 430 11.09 -21.29 -17.04
C THR A 430 10.11 -21.82 -18.09
N ASN A 431 8.83 -21.50 -17.98
CA ASN A 431 7.82 -21.87 -18.97
C ASN A 431 8.06 -21.21 -20.35
N ASP A 432 7.78 -21.94 -21.42
CA ASP A 432 8.08 -21.55 -22.81
C ASP A 432 7.45 -20.20 -23.21
N GLU A 433 6.21 -19.93 -22.78
CA GLU A 433 5.52 -18.68 -23.09
C GLU A 433 6.14 -17.47 -22.39
N TRP A 434 6.53 -17.61 -21.12
CA TRP A 434 7.26 -16.59 -20.37
C TRP A 434 8.69 -16.40 -20.90
N ALA A 435 9.40 -17.49 -21.23
CA ALA A 435 10.74 -17.44 -21.81
C ALA A 435 10.73 -16.77 -23.19
N SER A 436 9.70 -17.04 -24.01
CA SER A 436 9.51 -16.37 -25.30
C SER A 436 9.23 -14.89 -25.13
N LEU A 437 8.37 -14.52 -24.17
CA LEU A 437 8.09 -13.13 -23.83
C LEU A 437 9.37 -12.38 -23.42
N ARG A 438 10.09 -12.91 -22.43
CA ARG A 438 11.38 -12.37 -21.98
C ARG A 438 12.36 -12.23 -23.14
N GLY A 439 12.58 -13.29 -23.91
CA GLY A 439 13.52 -13.26 -25.04
C GLY A 439 13.21 -12.21 -26.11
N ASN A 440 11.93 -11.92 -26.37
CA ASN A 440 11.52 -10.88 -27.31
C ASN A 440 11.76 -9.47 -26.75
N ILE A 441 11.44 -9.25 -25.47
CA ILE A 441 11.66 -7.98 -24.79
C ILE A 441 13.16 -7.69 -24.66
N ASP A 442 13.92 -8.66 -24.17
CA ASP A 442 15.38 -8.62 -24.00
C ASP A 442 16.17 -8.32 -25.28
N ALA A 443 15.59 -8.63 -26.43
CA ALA A 443 16.15 -8.39 -27.76
C ALA A 443 15.82 -6.99 -28.31
N ASN A 444 15.15 -6.13 -27.53
CA ASN A 444 14.63 -4.83 -27.96
C ASN A 444 13.68 -4.90 -29.17
N ALA A 445 13.01 -6.05 -29.39
CA ALA A 445 12.00 -6.21 -30.43
C ALA A 445 10.65 -5.63 -29.95
N ASN A 446 10.67 -4.36 -29.53
CA ASN A 446 9.62 -3.71 -28.74
C ASN A 446 8.24 -3.69 -29.44
N ASP A 447 8.21 -3.63 -30.77
CA ASP A 447 6.96 -3.69 -31.56
C ASP A 447 6.31 -5.09 -31.50
N SER A 448 7.11 -6.15 -31.35
CA SER A 448 6.63 -7.53 -31.15
C SER A 448 6.24 -7.79 -29.69
N ALA A 449 6.90 -7.14 -28.73
CA ALA A 449 6.60 -7.27 -27.30
C ALA A 449 5.27 -6.63 -26.90
N ALA A 450 4.93 -5.46 -27.47
CA ALA A 450 3.64 -4.82 -27.28
C ALA A 450 2.46 -5.67 -27.80
N GLN A 451 2.70 -6.56 -28.78
CA GLN A 451 1.71 -7.51 -29.29
C GLN A 451 1.49 -8.73 -28.37
N LEU A 452 2.22 -8.84 -27.26
CA LEU A 452 2.09 -9.98 -26.34
C LEU A 452 0.98 -9.76 -25.28
N PHE A 453 0.46 -8.53 -25.15
CA PHE A 453 -0.60 -8.15 -24.19
C PHE A 453 -1.82 -7.51 -24.90
N VAL A 454 -2.20 -8.06 -26.06
CA VAL A 454 -3.31 -7.54 -26.89
C VAL A 454 -4.70 -7.71 -26.23
N GLY A 455 -4.77 -8.43 -25.10
CA GLY A 455 -6.01 -8.74 -24.39
C GLY A 455 -6.17 -8.03 -23.05
N HIS A 456 -7.37 -8.22 -22.49
CA HIS A 456 -7.70 -7.78 -21.14
C HIS A 456 -6.67 -8.30 -20.13
N THR A 457 -6.25 -7.41 -19.24
CA THR A 457 -5.17 -7.62 -18.29
C THR A 457 -5.63 -7.20 -16.90
N ILE A 458 -5.30 -8.01 -15.92
CA ILE A 458 -5.60 -7.80 -14.50
C ILE A 458 -4.26 -7.73 -13.77
N MET A 459 -4.01 -6.63 -13.07
CA MET A 459 -2.78 -6.38 -12.33
C MET A 459 -3.11 -5.95 -10.90
N THR A 460 -2.40 -6.50 -9.92
CA THR A 460 -2.44 -6.04 -8.53
C THR A 460 -1.03 -5.77 -8.06
N GLY A 461 -0.80 -4.58 -7.53
CA GLY A 461 0.51 -4.15 -7.03
C GLY A 461 0.35 -3.13 -5.90
N MET A 462 1.46 -2.80 -5.25
CA MET A 462 1.50 -1.68 -4.31
C MET A 462 1.26 -0.38 -5.07
N PHE A 463 0.22 0.37 -4.71
CA PHE A 463 -0.05 1.66 -5.35
C PHE A 463 0.68 2.78 -4.62
N GLY A 464 1.36 3.62 -5.39
CA GLY A 464 2.13 4.75 -4.88
C GLY A 464 2.35 5.86 -5.90
N LEU A 465 3.09 6.87 -5.45
CA LEU A 465 3.69 7.88 -6.33
C LEU A 465 5.21 7.74 -6.28
N ASP A 466 5.81 7.75 -7.47
CA ASP A 466 7.25 7.69 -7.65
C ASP A 466 7.84 9.11 -7.64
N GLY A 467 8.41 9.49 -6.51
CA GLY A 467 9.06 10.79 -6.33
C GLY A 467 10.34 10.97 -7.14
N GLU A 468 11.03 9.88 -7.50
CA GLU A 468 12.20 9.96 -8.38
C GLU A 468 11.76 10.33 -9.80
N HIS A 469 10.66 9.77 -10.29
CA HIS A 469 10.19 9.94 -11.65
C HIS A 469 8.98 10.88 -11.78
N GLY A 470 9.07 12.04 -11.12
CA GLY A 470 8.14 13.15 -11.35
C GLY A 470 6.73 12.92 -10.79
N LEU A 471 6.60 12.09 -9.76
CA LEU A 471 5.36 11.72 -9.08
C LEU A 471 4.34 11.08 -10.03
N LYS A 472 4.84 10.28 -10.98
CA LYS A 472 3.97 9.37 -11.75
C LYS A 472 3.30 8.40 -10.78
N SER A 473 2.03 8.13 -11.00
CA SER A 473 1.32 7.09 -10.27
C SER A 473 1.73 5.72 -10.77
N GLU A 474 1.87 4.78 -9.85
CA GLU A 474 2.56 3.54 -10.13
C GLU A 474 2.01 2.34 -9.34
N LEU A 475 2.11 1.16 -9.96
CA LEU A 475 2.09 -0.14 -9.29
C LEU A 475 3.50 -0.71 -9.20
N HIS A 476 4.20 -0.49 -8.09
CA HIS A 476 5.56 -0.98 -7.86
C HIS A 476 5.69 -1.31 -6.37
N PRO A 477 5.99 -2.56 -6.00
CA PRO A 477 6.02 -3.77 -6.82
C PRO A 477 4.66 -4.21 -7.38
N LEU A 478 4.66 -4.69 -8.62
CA LEU A 478 3.58 -5.54 -9.13
C LEU A 478 3.62 -6.90 -8.45
N TYR A 479 2.51 -7.30 -7.81
CA TYR A 479 2.41 -8.58 -7.10
C TYR A 479 1.75 -9.69 -7.92
N ALA A 480 0.75 -9.37 -8.72
CA ALA A 480 -0.02 -10.37 -9.44
C ALA A 480 -0.43 -9.85 -10.81
N MET A 481 -0.32 -10.70 -11.82
CA MET A 481 -0.74 -10.39 -13.17
C MET A 481 -1.48 -11.57 -13.81
N ALA A 482 -2.56 -11.28 -14.52
CA ALA A 482 -3.18 -12.20 -15.47
C ALA A 482 -3.49 -11.44 -16.75
N THR A 483 -2.89 -11.85 -17.87
CA THR A 483 -3.18 -11.26 -19.18
C THR A 483 -3.70 -12.31 -20.15
N ARG A 484 -4.68 -11.92 -20.96
CA ARG A 484 -5.21 -12.79 -21.99
C ARG A 484 -4.28 -12.83 -23.20
N ARG A 485 -4.02 -14.03 -23.71
CA ARG A 485 -3.13 -14.30 -24.86
C ARG A 485 -3.91 -14.81 -26.06
N ASP A 486 -3.50 -14.37 -27.24
CA ASP A 486 -3.98 -14.86 -28.54
C ASP A 486 -3.00 -15.89 -29.10
N ILE A 487 -2.89 -17.03 -28.41
CA ILE A 487 -1.98 -18.13 -28.78
C ILE A 487 -2.74 -19.43 -29.11
N GLU A 488 -4.07 -19.38 -29.07
CA GLU A 488 -4.94 -20.52 -29.33
C GLU A 488 -5.48 -20.47 -30.76
N SER A 489 -5.50 -21.64 -31.42
CA SER A 489 -5.98 -21.73 -32.81
C SER A 489 -7.50 -21.89 -32.91
N ASP A 490 -8.15 -22.48 -31.90
CA ASP A 490 -9.61 -22.52 -31.82
C ASP A 490 -10.10 -21.23 -31.17
N PRO A 491 -10.98 -20.44 -31.81
CA PRO A 491 -11.53 -19.22 -31.22
C PRO A 491 -12.36 -19.46 -29.95
N ARG A 492 -12.70 -20.71 -29.62
CA ARG A 492 -13.32 -21.12 -28.35
C ARG A 492 -12.31 -21.44 -27.25
N ASP A 493 -11.06 -21.69 -27.60
CA ASP A 493 -9.99 -21.85 -26.63
C ASP A 493 -9.47 -20.45 -26.23
N GLU A 494 -8.96 -20.34 -25.01
CA GLU A 494 -8.41 -19.10 -24.47
C GLU A 494 -7.23 -19.44 -23.56
N ALA A 495 -6.17 -18.65 -23.64
CA ALA A 495 -5.01 -18.79 -22.78
C ALA A 495 -4.79 -17.52 -21.96
N TRP A 496 -4.42 -17.69 -20.69
CA TRP A 496 -4.07 -16.62 -19.78
C TRP A 496 -2.67 -16.83 -19.25
N LEU A 497 -1.79 -15.87 -19.50
CA LEU A 497 -0.46 -15.83 -18.89
C LEU A 497 -0.60 -15.23 -17.49
N ILE A 498 -0.12 -15.92 -16.47
CA ILE A 498 -0.34 -15.57 -15.07
C ILE A 498 0.97 -15.65 -14.29
N PHE A 499 1.21 -14.67 -13.41
CA PHE A 499 2.17 -14.80 -12.32
C PHE A 499 1.60 -14.22 -11.02
N VAL A 500 2.07 -14.72 -9.88
CA VAL A 500 1.76 -14.17 -8.56
C VAL A 500 2.99 -14.28 -7.65
N ARG A 501 3.26 -13.21 -6.90
CA ARG A 501 4.18 -13.12 -5.76
C ARG A 501 3.50 -12.32 -4.64
N ASN A 502 4.02 -12.38 -3.41
CA ASN A 502 3.46 -11.60 -2.29
C ASN A 502 4.43 -10.60 -1.66
N LEU A 503 5.66 -10.48 -2.16
CA LEU A 503 6.66 -9.49 -1.75
C LEU A 503 7.43 -8.93 -2.96
N GLY A 504 7.97 -7.72 -2.82
CA GLY A 504 8.88 -7.11 -3.80
C GLY A 504 9.51 -5.81 -3.34
N ASP A 505 10.59 -5.37 -3.99
CA ASP A 505 11.12 -4.00 -3.81
C ASP A 505 10.60 -3.02 -4.87
N GLU A 506 11.03 -1.75 -4.74
CA GLU A 506 10.59 -0.60 -5.55
C GLU A 506 11.75 0.00 -6.39
N GLY A 507 12.58 -0.83 -7.01
CA GLY A 507 13.59 -0.35 -7.95
C GLY A 507 14.75 0.44 -7.32
N TYR A 508 15.68 0.95 -8.13
CA TYR A 508 17.02 1.36 -7.65
C TYR A 508 17.04 2.34 -6.47
N CYS A 509 16.18 3.37 -6.50
CA CYS A 509 16.11 4.44 -5.49
C CYS A 509 15.20 4.12 -4.29
N SER A 510 14.93 2.84 -4.04
CA SER A 510 14.26 2.31 -2.85
C SER A 510 15.17 1.40 -2.02
N SER A 511 14.74 1.03 -0.81
CA SER A 511 15.55 0.22 0.10
C SER A 511 14.79 -0.87 0.87
N GLN A 512 13.49 -0.98 0.68
CA GLN A 512 12.61 -1.88 1.41
C GLN A 512 12.00 -2.94 0.49
N ILE A 513 11.57 -4.02 1.12
CA ILE A 513 10.69 -5.03 0.54
C ILE A 513 9.29 -4.76 1.07
N TRP A 514 8.31 -4.75 0.19
CA TRP A 514 6.91 -4.49 0.48
C TRP A 514 6.08 -5.76 0.37
N ASN A 515 5.32 -6.07 1.42
CA ASN A 515 4.37 -7.18 1.45
C ASN A 515 3.03 -6.76 0.84
N GLY A 516 2.45 -7.60 -0.02
CA GLY A 516 1.12 -7.39 -0.60
C GLY A 516 -0.04 -7.69 0.37
N GLY A 517 0.24 -8.29 1.52
CA GLY A 517 -0.76 -8.58 2.55
C GLY A 517 -1.69 -9.74 2.19
N PHE A 518 -1.17 -10.74 1.48
CA PHE A 518 -1.89 -11.96 1.13
C PHE A 518 -0.97 -13.20 1.03
N GLU A 519 -1.56 -14.37 1.22
CA GLU A 519 -0.93 -15.68 1.02
C GLU A 519 -1.66 -16.52 -0.01
N ASP A 520 -2.95 -16.27 -0.16
CA ASP A 520 -3.77 -16.78 -1.24
C ASP A 520 -4.15 -15.60 -2.12
N TYR A 521 -4.08 -15.78 -3.44
CA TYR A 521 -4.48 -14.75 -4.39
C TYR A 521 -5.43 -15.33 -5.42
N THR A 522 -6.54 -14.63 -5.67
CA THR A 522 -7.58 -15.05 -6.60
C THR A 522 -7.78 -14.02 -7.72
N PHE A 523 -7.58 -14.44 -8.96
CA PHE A 523 -8.06 -13.68 -10.12
C PHE A 523 -9.52 -13.98 -10.39
N GLN A 524 -10.30 -12.98 -10.81
CA GLN A 524 -11.60 -13.19 -11.47
C GLN A 524 -11.43 -12.88 -12.95
N LEU A 525 -11.31 -13.92 -13.77
CA LEU A 525 -11.28 -13.77 -15.23
C LEU A 525 -12.71 -13.57 -15.75
N PRO A 526 -12.93 -12.62 -16.67
CA PRO A 526 -14.27 -12.27 -17.14
C PRO A 526 -14.93 -13.43 -17.89
N TRP A 527 -16.25 -13.57 -17.71
CA TRP A 527 -17.02 -14.53 -18.49
C TRP A 527 -17.08 -14.12 -19.97
N ARG A 528 -16.78 -15.03 -20.90
CA ARG A 528 -16.88 -14.74 -22.34
C ARG A 528 -18.32 -14.55 -22.78
N HIS A 529 -18.60 -13.41 -23.40
CA HIS A 529 -19.91 -13.09 -23.95
C HIS A 529 -20.42 -14.20 -24.89
N GLY A 530 -21.69 -14.56 -24.75
CA GLY A 530 -22.34 -15.61 -25.55
C GLY A 530 -21.98 -17.05 -25.14
N MET A 531 -20.96 -17.28 -24.32
CA MET A 531 -20.58 -18.63 -23.89
C MET A 531 -21.48 -19.15 -22.78
N THR A 532 -21.75 -20.45 -22.78
CA THR A 532 -22.67 -21.14 -21.86
C THR A 532 -21.97 -21.96 -20.78
N SER A 533 -20.77 -22.45 -21.06
CA SER A 533 -19.91 -23.10 -20.08
C SER A 533 -18.43 -22.92 -20.42
N VAL A 534 -17.58 -23.21 -19.44
CA VAL A 534 -16.12 -23.21 -19.56
C VAL A 534 -15.54 -24.37 -18.79
N GLU A 535 -14.49 -24.97 -19.32
CA GLU A 535 -13.68 -26.00 -18.68
C GLU A 535 -12.20 -25.64 -18.77
N VAL A 536 -11.37 -26.24 -17.92
CA VAL A 536 -9.91 -26.08 -17.99
C VAL A 536 -9.33 -27.17 -18.90
N ASN A 537 -8.49 -26.76 -19.86
CA ASN A 537 -7.68 -27.67 -20.65
C ASN A 537 -6.43 -28.08 -19.86
N TRP A 538 -6.57 -29.12 -19.03
CA TRP A 538 -5.50 -29.60 -18.16
C TRP A 538 -4.31 -30.23 -18.90
N ASP A 539 -4.45 -30.57 -20.18
CA ASP A 539 -3.35 -31.11 -20.97
C ASP A 539 -2.38 -30.00 -21.43
N LYS A 540 -2.88 -28.76 -21.52
CA LYS A 540 -2.09 -27.56 -21.86
C LYS A 540 -1.74 -26.70 -20.65
N THR A 541 -2.61 -26.65 -19.64
CA THR A 541 -2.42 -25.82 -18.44
C THR A 541 -1.21 -26.27 -17.64
N LYS A 542 -0.25 -25.37 -17.44
CA LYS A 542 1.00 -25.63 -16.71
C LYS A 542 1.36 -24.44 -15.84
N PHE A 543 1.77 -24.74 -14.62
CA PHE A 543 2.27 -23.77 -13.65
C PHE A 543 3.51 -24.30 -12.97
N GLU A 544 4.41 -23.40 -12.63
CA GLU A 544 5.61 -23.64 -11.85
C GLU A 544 5.63 -22.64 -10.68
N GLY A 545 6.33 -22.98 -9.61
CA GLY A 545 6.46 -22.08 -8.47
C GLY A 545 7.53 -22.52 -7.50
N THR A 546 7.83 -21.63 -6.57
CA THR A 546 8.78 -21.89 -5.49
C THR A 546 8.21 -22.90 -4.48
N ASP A 547 9.07 -23.49 -3.65
CA ASP A 547 8.64 -24.36 -2.55
C ASP A 547 7.55 -23.70 -1.68
N GLY A 548 6.51 -24.47 -1.34
CA GLY A 548 5.37 -23.99 -0.54
C GLY A 548 4.20 -23.43 -1.36
N THR A 549 4.39 -23.18 -2.66
CA THR A 549 3.31 -22.73 -3.54
C THR A 549 2.42 -23.89 -4.00
N SER A 550 1.15 -23.61 -4.30
CA SER A 550 0.22 -24.59 -4.90
C SER A 550 -0.94 -23.93 -5.64
N GLY A 551 -1.57 -24.69 -6.54
CA GLY A 551 -2.65 -24.23 -7.41
C GLY A 551 -2.48 -24.73 -8.84
N PRO A 552 -3.34 -24.32 -9.79
CA PRO A 552 -4.49 -23.44 -9.59
C PRO A 552 -5.72 -24.18 -9.02
N MET A 553 -6.50 -23.50 -8.19
CA MET A 553 -7.87 -23.89 -7.88
C MET A 553 -8.83 -23.05 -8.73
N VAL A 554 -9.50 -23.68 -9.68
CA VAL A 554 -10.39 -23.01 -10.63
C VAL A 554 -11.85 -23.21 -10.21
N ARG A 555 -12.56 -22.11 -9.98
CA ARG A 555 -13.97 -22.09 -9.65
C ARG A 555 -14.73 -21.25 -10.66
N VAL A 556 -15.88 -21.75 -11.11
CA VAL A 556 -16.65 -21.11 -12.17
C VAL A 556 -18.02 -20.70 -11.64
N VAL A 557 -18.37 -19.44 -11.83
CA VAL A 557 -19.73 -18.93 -11.59
C VAL A 557 -20.32 -18.56 -12.94
N SER A 558 -21.31 -19.33 -13.39
CA SER A 558 -21.96 -19.08 -14.68
C SER A 558 -23.05 -18.00 -14.54
N PRO A 559 -23.17 -17.08 -15.51
CA PRO A 559 -24.31 -16.17 -15.57
C PRO A 559 -25.61 -16.90 -15.97
N TYR A 560 -25.50 -18.11 -16.54
CA TYR A 560 -26.64 -18.93 -16.96
C TYR A 560 -26.88 -20.03 -15.92
N ARG A 561 -27.90 -19.88 -15.07
CA ARG A 561 -28.28 -20.97 -14.17
C ARG A 561 -28.69 -22.18 -15.02
N ARG A 562 -28.02 -23.32 -14.88
CA ARG A 562 -28.71 -24.61 -15.04
C ARG A 562 -29.57 -24.78 -13.80
N ALA A 563 -30.90 -24.70 -13.96
CA ALA A 563 -31.80 -25.33 -13.00
C ALA A 563 -31.40 -26.81 -12.95
N VAL A 564 -30.74 -27.24 -11.88
CA VAL A 564 -30.57 -28.68 -11.61
C VAL A 564 -31.97 -29.19 -11.28
N PRO A 565 -32.61 -30.03 -12.11
CA PRO A 565 -33.83 -30.68 -11.70
C PRO A 565 -33.48 -31.61 -10.53
N PRO A 566 -34.30 -31.70 -9.47
CA PRO A 566 -34.09 -32.66 -8.40
C PRO A 566 -34.44 -34.06 -8.92
N SER A 567 -33.55 -34.67 -9.73
CA SER A 567 -33.74 -36.02 -10.28
C SER A 567 -32.41 -36.62 -10.74
N ALA A 568 -31.50 -36.91 -9.82
CA ALA A 568 -30.48 -37.96 -9.97
C ALA A 568 -29.71 -38.21 -8.66
N ILE A 569 -30.43 -38.47 -7.56
CA ILE A 569 -29.86 -39.34 -6.52
C ILE A 569 -30.35 -40.74 -6.86
N SER A 570 -29.58 -41.43 -7.69
CA SER A 570 -29.73 -42.87 -7.88
C SER A 570 -29.37 -43.53 -6.56
N THR A 571 -30.38 -44.05 -5.88
CA THR A 571 -30.27 -45.01 -4.81
C THR A 571 -29.41 -46.20 -5.25
N ALA A 572 -28.23 -46.35 -4.67
CA ALA A 572 -27.55 -47.62 -4.56
C ALA A 572 -27.42 -47.94 -3.07
N GLU A 573 -28.41 -48.69 -2.63
CA GLU A 573 -28.51 -49.43 -1.39
C GLU A 573 -27.25 -50.28 -1.15
N THR A 574 -26.63 -50.15 0.03
CA THR A 574 -26.09 -51.32 0.73
C THR A 574 -26.27 -51.13 2.22
N ALA A 575 -27.21 -51.92 2.74
CA ALA A 575 -27.52 -52.06 4.14
C ALA A 575 -26.32 -52.57 4.96
N ARG A 576 -26.17 -52.03 6.17
CA ARG A 576 -25.84 -52.85 7.34
C ARG A 576 -26.53 -52.33 8.60
N ARG A 577 -27.38 -53.20 9.14
CA ARG A 577 -28.08 -53.11 10.43
C ARG A 577 -27.13 -52.85 11.59
N SER A 578 -27.57 -52.05 12.56
CA SER A 578 -27.64 -52.50 13.95
C SER A 578 -28.70 -51.72 14.74
N THR A 579 -29.55 -52.48 15.41
CA THR A 579 -30.74 -52.09 16.16
C THR A 579 -30.43 -51.86 17.65
N THR A 580 -31.21 -50.98 18.30
CA THR A 580 -31.64 -50.87 19.74
C THR A 580 -31.48 -49.42 20.25
N ALA A 581 -32.41 -48.73 20.94
CA ALA A 581 -33.74 -49.01 21.50
C ALA A 581 -34.51 -47.68 21.82
N ARG A 582 -35.86 -47.75 21.86
CA ARG A 582 -36.90 -46.92 22.59
C ARG A 582 -36.36 -45.83 23.55
N GLY A 583 -36.72 -44.52 23.55
CA GLY A 583 -38.01 -43.78 23.42
C GLY A 583 -38.46 -43.24 24.82
N PRO A 584 -39.35 -42.23 25.01
CA PRO A 584 -39.62 -40.94 24.31
C PRO A 584 -39.67 -39.71 25.28
N THR A 585 -39.77 -38.46 24.79
CA THR A 585 -40.72 -37.42 25.30
C THR A 585 -40.66 -36.08 24.53
N ALA A 586 -41.83 -35.72 23.97
CA ALA A 586 -42.47 -34.41 23.79
C ALA A 586 -41.70 -33.10 23.52
N GLY A 587 -42.10 -32.40 22.45
CA GLY A 587 -41.98 -30.94 22.36
C GLY A 587 -42.13 -30.31 20.97
N SER A 588 -43.36 -29.90 20.62
CA SER A 588 -43.68 -28.62 19.93
C SER A 588 -43.26 -28.38 18.46
N SER A 589 -44.22 -28.60 17.56
CA SER A 589 -44.70 -27.74 16.46
C SER A 589 -43.72 -26.95 15.55
N ASP A 590 -43.73 -27.34 14.27
CA ASP A 590 -43.79 -26.52 13.05
C ASP A 590 -42.84 -25.32 12.91
N LEU A 591 -41.65 -25.61 12.36
CA LEU A 591 -40.93 -24.69 11.48
C LEU A 591 -41.06 -25.21 10.06
N THR A 592 -41.97 -24.61 9.29
CA THR A 592 -41.96 -24.71 7.84
C THR A 592 -40.64 -24.15 7.33
N SER A 593 -39.74 -25.06 6.94
CA SER A 593 -38.55 -24.80 6.16
C SER A 593 -38.95 -24.04 4.88
N SER A 594 -38.76 -22.71 4.90
CA SER A 594 -38.65 -21.94 3.68
C SER A 594 -37.30 -22.29 3.09
N ALA A 595 -37.29 -23.09 2.02
CA ALA A 595 -36.14 -23.26 1.17
C ALA A 595 -35.72 -21.86 0.70
N GLY A 596 -34.66 -21.32 1.30
CA GLY A 596 -34.13 -20.00 0.97
C GLY A 596 -33.79 -19.96 -0.51
N ALA A 597 -34.49 -19.11 -1.25
CA ALA A 597 -34.13 -18.81 -2.61
C ALA A 597 -32.69 -18.25 -2.59
N LEU A 598 -31.76 -18.99 -3.20
CA LEU A 598 -30.38 -18.54 -3.37
C LEU A 598 -30.41 -17.20 -4.12
N ALA A 599 -29.69 -16.20 -3.58
CA ALA A 599 -29.60 -14.87 -4.15
C ALA A 599 -29.28 -14.91 -5.67
N PRO A 600 -29.78 -13.96 -6.48
CA PRO A 600 -29.38 -13.85 -7.88
C PRO A 600 -27.88 -13.55 -7.99
N VAL A 601 -27.20 -14.24 -8.91
CA VAL A 601 -25.82 -13.90 -9.31
C VAL A 601 -25.87 -12.52 -9.96
N LEU A 602 -25.15 -11.54 -9.42
CA LEU A 602 -25.10 -10.22 -10.03
C LEU A 602 -24.30 -10.30 -11.35
N PRO A 603 -24.55 -9.44 -12.36
CA PRO A 603 -23.81 -9.48 -13.61
C PRO A 603 -22.28 -9.42 -13.48
N GLY A 604 -21.77 -8.78 -12.40
CA GLY A 604 -20.34 -8.71 -12.08
C GLY A 604 -19.76 -9.92 -11.31
N ASP A 605 -20.61 -10.86 -10.89
CA ASP A 605 -20.24 -12.05 -10.11
C ASP A 605 -19.93 -13.27 -11.00
N ALA A 606 -20.32 -13.21 -12.27
CA ALA A 606 -20.04 -14.27 -13.23
C ALA A 606 -18.58 -14.22 -13.67
N GLY A 607 -17.91 -15.37 -13.74
CA GLY A 607 -16.50 -15.43 -14.12
C GLY A 607 -15.82 -16.74 -13.76
N VAL A 608 -14.52 -16.79 -14.08
CA VAL A 608 -13.62 -17.87 -13.70
C VAL A 608 -12.68 -17.37 -12.62
N TYR A 609 -12.85 -17.89 -11.41
CA TYR A 609 -12.04 -17.57 -10.24
C TYR A 609 -10.86 -18.52 -10.16
N VAL A 610 -9.64 -17.99 -10.26
CA VAL A 610 -8.40 -18.76 -10.27
C VAL A 610 -7.60 -18.41 -9.03
N THR A 611 -7.58 -19.33 -8.05
CA THR A 611 -6.90 -19.12 -6.76
C THR A 611 -5.58 -19.87 -6.73
N PHE A 612 -4.54 -19.21 -6.22
CA PHE A 612 -3.25 -19.81 -5.89
C PHE A 612 -2.91 -19.60 -4.42
N HIS A 613 -2.13 -20.51 -3.87
CA HIS A 613 -1.52 -20.41 -2.56
C HIS A 613 -0.01 -20.17 -2.72
N LEU A 614 0.52 -19.15 -2.07
CA LEU A 614 1.93 -18.80 -2.06
C LEU A 614 2.64 -19.26 -0.77
N GLY A 615 1.87 -19.43 0.31
CA GLY A 615 2.41 -19.68 1.66
C GLY A 615 2.76 -18.39 2.41
N HIS A 616 3.01 -18.51 3.71
CA HIS A 616 3.45 -17.38 4.54
C HIS A 616 4.74 -16.80 3.96
N ALA A 617 4.81 -15.47 3.89
CA ALA A 617 6.06 -14.75 3.71
C ALA A 617 7.05 -15.24 4.78
N THR A 618 8.03 -16.05 4.39
CA THR A 618 9.13 -16.41 5.29
C THR A 618 9.82 -15.13 5.67
N THR A 619 9.59 -14.66 6.89
CA THR A 619 10.18 -13.46 7.47
C THR A 619 11.65 -13.36 7.08
N ILE A 620 12.00 -12.30 6.36
CA ILE A 620 13.41 -11.90 6.21
C ILE A 620 13.90 -11.65 7.64
N PRO A 621 14.89 -12.39 8.16
CA PRO A 621 15.31 -12.23 9.54
C PRO A 621 15.72 -10.78 9.78
N GLY A 622 15.06 -10.09 10.73
CA GLY A 622 15.23 -8.66 11.05
C GLY A 622 16.60 -8.25 11.60
N GLY A 623 17.65 -9.04 11.34
CA GLY A 623 19.02 -8.80 11.77
C GLY A 623 20.04 -8.61 10.64
N GLY A 624 19.69 -8.83 9.38
CA GLY A 624 20.63 -8.62 8.25
C GLY A 624 21.96 -9.37 8.38
N THR A 625 22.00 -10.50 9.12
CA THR A 625 23.21 -11.32 9.24
C THR A 625 23.09 -12.60 8.42
N THR A 626 24.07 -12.74 7.53
CA THR A 626 24.27 -13.77 6.51
C THR A 626 24.73 -15.11 7.08
N TRP A 627 23.87 -15.85 7.78
CA TRP A 627 24.12 -17.29 8.02
C TRP A 627 22.81 -18.09 8.02
N GLY A 628 22.21 -18.18 6.83
CA GLY A 628 21.14 -19.09 6.46
C GLY A 628 20.91 -18.99 4.95
N PRO A 629 20.43 -20.04 4.25
CA PRO A 629 19.98 -19.87 2.87
C PRO A 629 18.93 -18.76 2.86
N PRO A 630 19.10 -17.73 2.03
CA PRO A 630 18.21 -16.59 2.04
C PRO A 630 16.82 -17.07 1.64
N ALA A 631 15.81 -16.78 2.45
CA ALA A 631 14.44 -17.06 2.07
C ALA A 631 14.13 -16.39 0.72
N SER A 632 13.81 -17.17 -0.30
CA SER A 632 13.34 -16.65 -1.59
C SER A 632 11.95 -16.04 -1.40
N ILE A 633 11.66 -14.96 -2.12
CA ILE A 633 10.29 -14.44 -2.20
C ILE A 633 9.44 -15.52 -2.88
N PRO A 634 8.32 -15.97 -2.28
CA PRO A 634 7.45 -16.93 -2.92
C PRO A 634 6.86 -16.35 -4.20
N PHE A 635 6.96 -17.10 -5.30
CA PHE A 635 6.28 -16.78 -6.54
C PHE A 635 5.82 -18.04 -7.26
N LEU A 636 4.88 -17.84 -8.18
CA LEU A 636 4.45 -18.82 -9.17
C LEU A 636 4.16 -18.14 -10.50
N ASP A 637 4.31 -18.88 -11.57
CA ASP A 637 4.04 -18.43 -12.93
C ASP A 637 3.51 -19.58 -13.79
N GLY A 638 2.81 -19.25 -14.87
CA GLY A 638 2.38 -20.24 -15.86
C GLY A 638 1.30 -19.76 -16.80
N VAL A 639 0.68 -20.72 -17.48
CA VAL A 639 -0.37 -20.49 -18.47
C VAL A 639 -1.60 -21.33 -18.14
N LEU A 640 -2.73 -20.65 -17.97
CA LEU A 640 -4.05 -21.28 -17.84
C LEU A 640 -4.72 -21.37 -19.20
N HIS A 641 -5.12 -22.57 -19.61
CA HIS A 641 -5.86 -22.79 -20.84
C HIS A 641 -7.32 -23.15 -20.54
N LEU A 642 -8.25 -22.42 -21.15
CA LEU A 642 -9.70 -22.57 -20.99
C LEU A 642 -10.35 -23.01 -22.30
N LYS A 643 -11.37 -23.86 -22.20
CA LYS A 643 -12.23 -24.31 -23.31
C LYS A 643 -13.64 -23.80 -23.10
N TRP A 644 -14.11 -22.95 -23.98
CA TRP A 644 -15.46 -22.39 -23.89
C TRP A 644 -16.45 -23.17 -24.75
N THR A 645 -17.66 -23.35 -24.24
CA THR A 645 -18.78 -23.95 -24.99
C THR A 645 -19.91 -22.94 -25.14
N GLY A 646 -20.33 -22.71 -26.38
CA GLY A 646 -21.41 -21.78 -26.72
C GLY A 646 -21.57 -21.68 -28.24
N PRO A 647 -22.57 -20.93 -28.72
CA PRO A 647 -22.70 -20.60 -30.14
C PRO A 647 -21.36 -20.04 -30.65
N ALA A 648 -20.93 -20.48 -31.83
CA ALA A 648 -19.74 -19.94 -32.47
C ALA A 648 -19.93 -18.42 -32.56
N LEU A 649 -19.01 -17.64 -31.99
CA LEU A 649 -18.91 -16.24 -32.38
C LEU A 649 -18.44 -16.26 -33.83
N ASP A 650 -19.26 -15.75 -34.75
CA ASP A 650 -18.83 -15.52 -36.12
C ASP A 650 -17.53 -14.71 -36.07
N SER A 651 -16.53 -15.17 -36.83
CA SER A 651 -15.20 -14.59 -36.96
C SER A 651 -15.25 -13.27 -37.75
N GLY A 652 -15.98 -12.29 -37.23
CA GLY A 652 -15.95 -10.90 -37.67
C GLY A 652 -15.24 -10.07 -36.60
N HIS A 653 -14.12 -9.46 -36.94
CA HIS A 653 -13.57 -8.35 -36.16
C HIS A 653 -14.64 -7.26 -36.00
N THR A 654 -15.34 -7.27 -34.87
CA THR A 654 -16.08 -6.11 -34.38
C THR A 654 -15.84 -6.02 -32.89
N THR A 655 -15.09 -4.98 -32.53
CA THR A 655 -15.12 -4.32 -31.22
C THR A 655 -16.58 -4.15 -30.75
N ALA A 656 -16.98 -4.90 -29.72
CA ALA A 656 -18.22 -4.67 -28.97
C ALA A 656 -18.07 -5.41 -27.63
N GLY A 657 -18.15 -4.79 -26.45
CA GLY A 657 -18.51 -3.43 -26.10
C GLY A 657 -18.97 -3.49 -24.64
N SER A 658 -18.23 -2.82 -23.75
CA SER A 658 -18.73 -2.40 -22.44
C SER A 658 -20.04 -1.60 -22.61
N PRO A 659 -20.90 -1.51 -21.58
CA PRO A 659 -22.17 -0.77 -21.70
C PRO A 659 -21.88 0.70 -22.03
N GLN A 660 -22.27 1.15 -23.23
CA GLN A 660 -22.16 2.57 -23.63
C GLN A 660 -23.32 3.39 -23.03
N PRO A 661 -23.06 4.64 -22.55
CA PRO A 661 -24.11 5.59 -22.17
C PRO A 661 -24.93 6.05 -23.39
N PRO A 662 -26.13 6.65 -23.20
CA PRO A 662 -27.01 7.01 -24.30
C PRO A 662 -26.37 8.04 -25.24
N ARG A 663 -26.56 7.78 -26.55
CA ARG A 663 -25.98 8.53 -27.67
C ARG A 663 -26.33 10.02 -27.63
N GLY A 664 -25.29 10.83 -27.53
CA GLY A 664 -25.35 12.26 -27.75
C GLY A 664 -24.07 12.95 -27.32
N LEU A 665 -22.96 12.67 -28.01
CA LEU A 665 -21.85 13.60 -28.33
C LEU A 665 -20.73 12.74 -28.96
N GLU A 666 -20.33 13.09 -30.19
CA GLU A 666 -19.23 12.46 -30.91
C GLU A 666 -17.91 12.74 -30.17
N ALA A 667 -17.31 11.71 -29.57
CA ALA A 667 -15.95 11.73 -29.06
C ALA A 667 -15.09 10.81 -29.92
N THR A 668 -13.98 11.37 -30.38
CA THR A 668 -12.99 10.84 -31.32
C THR A 668 -12.31 9.57 -30.81
N ALA A 669 -12.81 8.41 -31.21
CA ALA A 669 -12.15 7.11 -31.07
C ALA A 669 -11.26 6.79 -32.30
N ALA A 670 -10.41 7.75 -32.68
CA ALA A 670 -9.47 7.60 -33.80
C ALA A 670 -8.02 7.77 -33.31
N LEU A 671 -7.17 6.82 -33.70
CA LEU A 671 -5.70 6.75 -33.56
C LEU A 671 -5.15 6.24 -32.21
N ALA A 672 -5.20 4.92 -32.02
CA ALA A 672 -4.18 4.15 -31.28
C ALA A 672 -3.19 3.45 -32.24
N THR A 673 -3.16 3.87 -33.50
CA THR A 673 -2.15 3.52 -34.51
C THR A 673 -1.42 4.82 -34.88
N GLU A 674 -0.10 4.78 -34.80
CA GLU A 674 0.83 5.87 -35.18
C GLU A 674 0.72 7.18 -34.39
N ARG A 675 1.36 7.20 -33.23
CA ARG A 675 2.36 8.24 -32.94
C ARG A 675 3.52 7.55 -32.23
N ALA A 676 4.71 7.66 -32.82
CA ALA A 676 5.95 7.35 -32.13
C ALA A 676 5.91 8.05 -30.78
N VAL A 677 5.93 7.27 -29.70
CA VAL A 677 6.26 7.77 -28.36
C VAL A 677 7.62 8.45 -28.54
N PRO A 678 7.75 9.77 -28.29
CA PRO A 678 9.05 10.40 -28.30
C PRO A 678 9.92 9.63 -27.31
N SER A 679 11.09 9.20 -27.76
CA SER A 679 12.13 8.56 -26.96
C SER A 679 12.79 9.54 -25.99
N ALA A 680 11.99 10.31 -25.26
CA ALA A 680 12.44 11.25 -24.26
C ALA A 680 12.05 10.71 -22.88
N ASP A 681 12.70 9.62 -22.49
CA ASP A 681 12.95 9.30 -21.08
C ASP A 681 13.92 10.35 -20.53
N GLU A 682 13.44 11.58 -20.35
CA GLU A 682 14.22 12.65 -19.70
C GLU A 682 14.06 12.65 -18.16
N ASP A 683 13.26 11.76 -17.59
CA ASP A 683 12.95 11.79 -16.15
C ASP A 683 13.77 10.82 -15.27
N ASN A 684 14.56 9.89 -15.85
CA ASN A 684 15.31 8.90 -15.07
C ASN A 684 16.82 9.28 -14.95
N VAL A 685 17.10 10.31 -14.17
CA VAL A 685 18.41 10.97 -14.11
C VAL A 685 19.48 10.09 -13.43
N ALA A 686 19.10 9.29 -12.44
CA ALA A 686 20.03 8.50 -11.63
C ALA A 686 20.54 7.26 -12.40
N GLU A 687 19.63 6.49 -12.98
CA GLU A 687 19.95 5.21 -13.61
C GLU A 687 20.49 5.39 -15.02
N HIS A 688 20.02 6.38 -15.79
CA HIS A 688 20.65 6.74 -17.06
C HIS A 688 22.11 7.17 -16.87
N LYS A 689 22.49 7.74 -15.72
CA LYS A 689 23.89 8.08 -15.43
C LYS A 689 24.74 6.86 -15.12
N LEU A 690 24.19 5.91 -14.35
CA LEU A 690 24.85 4.62 -14.10
C LEU A 690 25.06 3.86 -15.42
N GLU A 691 24.02 3.79 -16.25
CA GLU A 691 24.07 3.18 -17.57
C GLU A 691 25.12 3.88 -18.46
N ALA A 692 25.07 5.20 -18.57
CA ALA A 692 26.01 5.97 -19.39
C ALA A 692 27.46 5.80 -18.94
N ALA A 693 27.70 5.65 -17.62
CA ALA A 693 29.02 5.37 -17.07
C ALA A 693 29.51 3.98 -17.49
N VAL A 694 28.66 2.95 -17.38
CA VAL A 694 28.98 1.58 -17.80
C VAL A 694 29.18 1.49 -19.32
N ALA A 695 28.32 2.11 -20.12
CA ALA A 695 28.36 2.07 -21.58
C ALA A 695 29.68 2.61 -22.17
N ARG A 696 30.35 3.54 -21.46
CA ARG A 696 31.67 4.09 -21.84
C ARG A 696 32.84 3.15 -21.58
N LEU A 697 32.64 2.06 -20.86
CA LEU A 697 33.69 1.09 -20.59
C LEU A 697 33.98 0.21 -21.83
N PRO A 698 35.25 -0.20 -22.04
CA PRO A 698 35.61 -1.33 -22.90
C PRO A 698 34.73 -2.55 -22.64
N GLN A 699 34.41 -3.30 -23.70
CA GLN A 699 33.49 -4.46 -23.63
C GLN A 699 33.83 -5.47 -22.53
N GLN A 700 35.12 -5.75 -22.32
CA GLN A 700 35.58 -6.65 -21.26
C GLN A 700 35.28 -6.11 -19.86
N GLN A 701 35.44 -4.80 -19.64
CA GLN A 701 35.12 -4.14 -18.38
C GLN A 701 33.60 -4.04 -18.17
N ARG A 702 32.81 -3.73 -19.22
CA ARG A 702 31.33 -3.81 -19.16
C ARG A 702 30.86 -5.18 -18.70
N THR A 703 31.40 -6.24 -19.32
CA THR A 703 31.08 -7.62 -18.96
C THR A 703 31.44 -7.93 -17.50
N ARG A 704 32.55 -7.37 -16.99
CA ARG A 704 32.96 -7.55 -15.59
C ARG A 704 31.99 -6.86 -14.62
N VAL A 705 31.57 -5.63 -14.92
CA VAL A 705 30.59 -4.89 -14.11
C VAL A 705 29.24 -5.62 -14.08
N GLN A 706 28.76 -6.08 -15.24
CA GLN A 706 27.52 -6.85 -15.35
C GLN A 706 27.58 -8.17 -14.57
N LYS A 707 28.71 -8.90 -14.65
CA LYS A 707 28.90 -10.13 -13.88
C LYS A 707 28.93 -9.89 -12.37
N ALA A 708 29.42 -8.73 -11.91
CA ALA A 708 29.44 -8.41 -10.49
C ALA A 708 28.02 -8.29 -9.90
N ARG A 709 27.06 -7.78 -10.70
CA ARG A 709 25.63 -7.76 -10.39
C ARG A 709 25.08 -9.20 -10.32
N ALA A 710 25.25 -9.97 -11.40
CA ALA A 710 24.67 -11.31 -11.56
C ALA A 710 25.19 -12.39 -10.59
N ILE A 711 26.43 -12.30 -10.08
CA ILE A 711 26.97 -13.30 -9.12
C ILE A 711 26.16 -13.35 -7.81
N LEU A 712 25.46 -12.26 -7.47
CA LEU A 712 24.64 -12.18 -6.26
C LEU A 712 23.17 -12.58 -6.48
N SER A 713 22.73 -12.69 -7.74
CA SER A 713 21.44 -13.26 -8.12
C SER A 713 21.57 -14.79 -8.20
N THR A 714 21.25 -15.50 -7.11
CA THR A 714 21.18 -16.98 -7.16
C THR A 714 19.85 -17.39 -7.77
N PRO A 715 19.82 -18.28 -8.78
CA PRO A 715 18.57 -18.79 -9.33
C PRO A 715 17.71 -19.40 -8.23
N VAL A 716 16.43 -19.03 -8.20
CA VAL A 716 15.48 -19.62 -7.26
C VAL A 716 15.04 -20.98 -7.79
N ALA A 717 15.04 -21.98 -6.92
CA ALA A 717 14.54 -23.31 -7.28
C ALA A 717 13.02 -23.24 -7.47
N VAL A 718 12.55 -23.66 -8.65
CA VAL A 718 11.14 -23.81 -8.99
C VAL A 718 10.80 -25.27 -9.24
N HIS A 719 9.55 -25.64 -9.02
CA HIS A 719 9.02 -26.96 -9.34
C HIS A 719 7.68 -26.85 -10.07
N PRO A 720 7.35 -27.81 -10.96
CA PRO A 720 6.03 -27.89 -11.56
C PRO A 720 4.95 -28.08 -10.50
N LEU A 721 3.90 -27.26 -10.54
CA LEU A 721 2.76 -27.42 -9.67
C LEU A 721 1.93 -28.62 -10.10
N ALA A 722 1.34 -29.30 -9.12
CA ALA A 722 0.43 -30.41 -9.38
C ALA A 722 -0.80 -29.94 -10.19
N ARG A 723 -1.41 -30.88 -10.92
CA ARG A 723 -2.69 -30.61 -11.60
C ARG A 723 -3.70 -30.04 -10.60
N GLY A 724 -4.25 -28.88 -10.96
CA GLY A 724 -5.20 -28.14 -10.15
C GLY A 724 -6.56 -28.82 -9.98
N SER A 725 -7.49 -28.09 -9.36
CA SER A 725 -8.88 -28.53 -9.18
C SER A 725 -9.86 -27.63 -9.93
N PHE A 726 -11.03 -28.17 -10.26
CA PHE A 726 -12.09 -27.48 -10.98
C PHE A 726 -13.44 -27.67 -10.26
N GLN A 727 -14.18 -26.59 -10.05
CA GLN A 727 -15.50 -26.63 -9.44
C GLN A 727 -16.44 -25.61 -10.08
N ILE A 728 -17.71 -25.96 -10.24
CA ILE A 728 -18.78 -25.00 -10.61
C ILE A 728 -19.52 -24.60 -9.34
N LEU A 729 -19.66 -23.29 -9.12
CA LEU A 729 -20.33 -22.71 -7.98
C LEU A 729 -21.63 -22.00 -8.39
N THR A 730 -22.55 -21.88 -7.44
CA THR A 730 -23.83 -21.17 -7.61
C THR A 730 -23.74 -19.68 -7.25
N ALA A 731 -22.64 -19.26 -6.65
CA ALA A 731 -22.34 -17.90 -6.22
C ALA A 731 -20.81 -17.70 -6.22
N PRO A 732 -20.31 -16.46 -6.26
CA PRO A 732 -18.89 -16.16 -6.06
C PRO A 732 -18.33 -16.87 -4.83
N PRO A 733 -17.08 -17.34 -4.89
CA PRO A 733 -16.41 -17.77 -3.69
C PRO A 733 -16.36 -16.59 -2.70
N VAL A 734 -16.62 -16.87 -1.42
CA VAL A 734 -16.36 -15.89 -0.36
C VAL A 734 -14.85 -15.79 -0.22
N THR A 735 -14.22 -14.90 -0.99
CA THR A 735 -12.77 -14.72 -1.04
C THR A 735 -12.31 -13.75 0.05
N GLY A 736 -11.17 -14.05 0.67
CA GLY A 736 -10.65 -13.38 1.88
C GLY A 736 -10.60 -14.26 3.14
N ALA A 737 -11.03 -15.53 3.07
CA ALA A 737 -11.01 -16.44 4.21
C ALA A 737 -10.59 -17.87 3.85
N LYS A 738 -9.29 -18.16 3.93
CA LYS A 738 -8.99 -19.18 4.93
C LYS A 738 -9.45 -18.56 6.24
N ALA A 739 -10.39 -19.21 6.94
CA ALA A 739 -10.68 -18.84 8.31
C ALA A 739 -9.33 -18.87 9.04
N ILE A 740 -8.78 -17.68 9.30
CA ILE A 740 -7.56 -17.53 10.07
C ILE A 740 -7.90 -18.18 11.40
N SER A 741 -7.19 -19.25 11.74
CA SER A 741 -7.49 -19.96 12.98
C SER A 741 -7.34 -18.98 14.13
N ALA A 742 -8.18 -19.10 15.16
CA ALA A 742 -8.11 -18.23 16.32
C ALA A 742 -6.66 -18.15 16.85
N GLY A 743 -6.06 -16.95 16.80
CA GLY A 743 -4.69 -16.68 17.22
C GLY A 743 -3.62 -16.61 16.11
N GLN A 744 -3.97 -16.82 14.84
CA GLN A 744 -3.11 -16.49 13.70
C GLN A 744 -3.36 -15.05 13.25
N HIS A 745 -2.32 -14.35 12.80
CA HIS A 745 -2.44 -13.01 12.21
C HIS A 745 -2.58 -13.11 10.70
N ALA A 746 -3.40 -12.24 10.10
CA ALA A 746 -3.40 -12.09 8.65
C ALA A 746 -2.04 -11.53 8.19
N PRO A 747 -1.57 -11.88 6.98
CA PRO A 747 -0.52 -11.12 6.33
C PRO A 747 -0.97 -9.64 6.19
N ILE A 748 -0.07 -8.71 6.52
CA ILE A 748 -0.35 -7.27 6.51
C ILE A 748 0.48 -6.64 5.38
N ALA A 749 -0.15 -5.77 4.60
CA ALA A 749 0.53 -5.02 3.56
C ALA A 749 1.36 -3.89 4.17
N GLY A 750 2.54 -3.65 3.60
CA GLY A 750 3.49 -2.65 4.10
C GLY A 750 4.94 -3.16 4.11
N SER A 751 5.83 -2.39 4.73
CA SER A 751 7.24 -2.75 4.80
C SER A 751 7.46 -4.09 5.51
N ALA A 752 8.13 -5.01 4.81
CA ALA A 752 8.58 -6.31 5.31
C ALA A 752 10.05 -6.28 5.77
N GLY A 753 10.71 -5.12 5.70
CA GLY A 753 12.12 -4.93 6.04
C GLY A 753 12.97 -4.52 4.84
N SER A 754 14.30 -4.49 5.02
CA SER A 754 15.22 -3.99 4.01
C SER A 754 15.46 -4.99 2.85
N ALA A 755 15.49 -4.47 1.62
CA ALA A 755 15.83 -5.15 0.37
C ALA A 755 17.33 -5.51 0.30
N THR A 756 17.80 -6.31 1.26
CA THR A 756 19.23 -6.56 1.50
C THR A 756 19.93 -7.20 0.29
N ARG A 757 19.23 -8.05 -0.48
CA ARG A 757 19.79 -8.68 -1.70
C ARG A 757 20.02 -7.66 -2.80
N LYS A 758 18.99 -6.89 -3.16
CA LYS A 758 19.10 -5.77 -4.10
C LYS A 758 20.21 -4.80 -3.69
N LEU A 759 20.20 -4.33 -2.44
CA LEU A 759 21.24 -3.41 -1.95
C LEU A 759 22.65 -4.01 -2.05
N ALA A 760 22.82 -5.32 -1.82
CA ALA A 760 24.12 -5.98 -1.97
C ALA A 760 24.54 -6.11 -3.44
N ARG A 761 23.59 -6.41 -4.33
CA ARG A 761 23.75 -6.47 -5.80
C ARG A 761 24.19 -5.13 -6.36
N ASP A 762 23.47 -4.07 -6.03
CA ASP A 762 23.74 -2.69 -6.48
C ASP A 762 25.11 -2.23 -5.98
N ALA A 763 25.43 -2.52 -4.72
CA ALA A 763 26.75 -2.25 -4.15
C ALA A 763 27.88 -3.02 -4.85
N ALA A 764 27.64 -4.24 -5.32
CA ALA A 764 28.65 -5.02 -6.06
C ALA A 764 28.88 -4.47 -7.47
N GLN A 765 27.81 -4.11 -8.17
CA GLN A 765 27.88 -3.45 -9.49
C GLN A 765 28.67 -2.14 -9.38
N MET A 766 28.36 -1.30 -8.37
CA MET A 766 29.05 -0.04 -8.18
C MET A 766 30.55 -0.23 -7.87
N ARG A 767 30.90 -1.17 -6.98
CA ARG A 767 32.32 -1.49 -6.71
C ARG A 767 33.06 -1.88 -7.99
N ALA A 768 32.46 -2.72 -8.84
CA ALA A 768 33.07 -3.11 -10.09
C ALA A 768 33.21 -1.94 -11.08
N LEU A 769 32.24 -1.02 -11.12
CA LEU A 769 32.31 0.20 -11.93
C LEU A 769 33.43 1.13 -11.46
N CYS A 770 33.54 1.36 -10.16
CA CYS A 770 34.62 2.16 -9.57
C CYS A 770 36.00 1.56 -9.86
N GLU A 771 36.15 0.23 -9.73
CA GLU A 771 37.39 -0.47 -10.11
C GLU A 771 37.70 -0.31 -11.60
N ALA A 772 36.71 -0.43 -12.48
CA ALA A 772 36.90 -0.33 -13.93
C ALA A 772 37.29 1.09 -14.38
N THR A 773 36.87 2.11 -13.62
CA THR A 773 37.03 3.53 -13.94
C THR A 773 38.13 4.22 -13.13
N ASN A 774 38.86 3.47 -12.29
CA ASN A 774 39.82 4.02 -11.32
C ASN A 774 39.21 5.10 -10.42
N ASN A 775 38.02 4.83 -9.87
CA ASN A 775 37.23 5.71 -9.02
C ASN A 775 36.79 7.03 -9.70
N ALA A 776 36.74 7.06 -11.02
CA ALA A 776 36.28 8.21 -11.80
C ALA A 776 35.21 7.82 -12.83
N PRO A 777 34.04 7.31 -12.39
CA PRO A 777 32.97 6.91 -13.28
C PRO A 777 32.43 8.12 -14.04
N ALA A 778 32.35 7.98 -15.36
CA ALA A 778 31.99 9.10 -16.22
C ALA A 778 30.52 9.49 -16.06
N GLY A 779 30.25 10.75 -15.70
CA GLY A 779 28.88 11.27 -15.50
C GLY A 779 28.32 11.07 -14.09
N LEU A 780 29.08 10.41 -13.21
CA LEU A 780 28.77 10.26 -11.79
C LEU A 780 29.76 11.08 -10.93
N PRO A 781 29.33 11.58 -9.76
CA PRO A 781 30.22 12.22 -8.80
C PRO A 781 31.33 11.26 -8.32
N ALA A 782 32.53 11.77 -8.03
CA ALA A 782 33.64 10.94 -7.56
C ALA A 782 33.35 10.33 -6.17
N GLU A 783 32.51 11.02 -5.40
CA GLU A 783 32.01 10.64 -4.08
C GLU A 783 31.31 9.28 -4.11
N VAL A 784 30.70 8.89 -5.25
CA VAL A 784 30.07 7.58 -5.44
C VAL A 784 31.09 6.43 -5.31
N CYS A 785 32.37 6.70 -5.58
CA CYS A 785 33.48 5.75 -5.46
C CYS A 785 34.35 5.97 -4.22
N GLU A 786 34.00 6.92 -3.35
CA GLU A 786 34.69 7.05 -2.07
C GLU A 786 34.27 5.90 -1.14
N PRO A 787 35.21 5.27 -0.43
CA PRO A 787 34.85 4.24 0.54
C PRO A 787 34.00 4.89 1.63
N ASN A 788 32.73 4.51 1.71
CA ASN A 788 31.85 4.81 2.84
C ASN A 788 32.42 4.12 4.11
N VAL A 789 33.43 4.75 4.73
CA VAL A 789 34.03 4.28 5.97
C VAL A 789 33.01 4.53 7.09
N ARG A 790 32.22 3.50 7.41
CA ARG A 790 31.89 3.04 8.78
C ARG A 790 30.86 1.88 8.74
N ASP A 791 31.29 0.72 8.26
CA ASP A 791 30.72 -0.53 8.79
C ASP A 791 31.42 -0.87 10.11
N HIS A 792 30.75 -0.61 11.23
CA HIS A 792 31.25 -0.96 12.57
C HIS A 792 31.02 -2.44 12.96
N ARG A 793 30.71 -3.35 12.02
CA ARG A 793 30.42 -4.76 12.37
C ARG A 793 31.53 -5.77 12.09
N THR A 794 32.70 -5.35 11.60
CA THR A 794 33.85 -6.27 11.46
C THR A 794 34.94 -5.94 12.48
N PRO A 795 35.19 -6.77 13.51
CA PRO A 795 36.37 -6.59 14.37
C PRO A 795 37.63 -6.80 13.51
N PRO A 796 38.65 -5.94 13.61
CA PRO A 796 39.89 -6.15 12.89
C PRO A 796 40.53 -7.45 13.39
N VAL A 797 40.64 -8.43 12.50
CA VAL A 797 41.51 -9.58 12.71
C VAL A 797 42.93 -9.02 12.78
N ARG A 798 43.50 -8.99 13.98
CA ARG A 798 44.94 -8.81 14.15
C ARG A 798 45.63 -10.05 13.59
N ASP A 799 46.36 -9.86 12.49
CA ASP A 799 47.35 -10.81 12.04
C ASP A 799 48.40 -10.97 13.15
N HIS A 800 48.52 -12.20 13.67
CA HIS A 800 49.63 -12.59 14.53
C HIS A 800 50.64 -13.32 13.66
N ARG A 801 51.53 -12.53 13.05
CA ARG A 801 52.87 -12.94 12.63
C ARG A 801 53.90 -11.92 13.11
#